data_AF-A0A1E4S093-F1
#
_entry.id   AF-A0A1E4S093-F1
#
_cell.length_a   1.000
_cell.length_b   1.000
_cell.length_c   1.000
_cell.angle_alpha   90.00
_cell.angle_beta   90.00
_cell.angle_gamma   90.00
#
_symmetry.space_group_name_H-M   'P 1'
#
loop_
_entity.id
_entity.type
_entity.pdbx_description
1 polymer ?
#
loop_
_entity_poly.entity_id
_entity_poly.type
_entity_poly.pdbx_seq_one_letter_code
_entity_poly.pdbx_strand_id
1 'polypeptide(L)'
;MVIQRILWICLFFGLVQCTSSSHGSFTKHHLSHLRNKTKVLFYHGWDSYMEHGFPADEVRPLSCTKYERSDDVFDIDRNDVLGNYSVTFVDSITTFAILGDVEKFEQYIKVIREIDFNIDSTVQVFETSIRALGSLLSAHLYAQYKFQLPNYDGFLLRKAHDLGSRLIRAYTESPNGIPVARVNLQTGVEKIPKKLIEETCTAGAGSPMLELTLLSILTNDTLFETVSRDAYFSIWNARSPTDLVPMSLNPLKGKWLSSITGIGASIDSFYEYALKGAILFDDSELMTVWKKSYQALMSHAKMSWFMTNVHADTAMIVTPWVDALSAFFPGLLVLSGKVQNAMTLYMPFLKLWDKYGGIPERWDYIALDAKSQVMFSDEEVISLEWYPLRPEFIESTYYLYRATKDPVFLRIGEQILEDYETVFKAPCGFAGYRDIRTKEMQDRMESFVLSETFMYLYLLFDEDNELNNDERIIFSTEGHPFWLPSGVLSSYRHFKQKQQNDLDVNIEKSSTSNDSELSWDEKVVSFLKGLFDDYDSHSLPPIDENVLGTDAFSSEECSPVISTDGFFSQFLEDPNSFVIDSKFKSQFGSYRSMVVDEAEFYSVFAPPNAMCNREYTTAYMNFNFGEISDIKNCHLRYSDPDFTVMSLNGLVLKLELLKYGQIDTRNELIDSTFLNQHAIPHVQYDLGGICTPEDELFANSVFRISTVNGIDVGPQGVLRILFTERAVEKTSKGMVKIINDTSLAIKDVLITNLEIETVL
;
A
#
# COMPACT_ATOMS: atom_id res chain seq x y z
N MET A 1 -66.65 -14.85 -2.37
CA MET A 1 -65.98 -13.54 -2.20
C MET A 1 -64.76 -13.54 -1.28
N VAL A 2 -64.58 -14.52 -0.38
CA VAL A 2 -63.36 -14.58 0.47
C VAL A 2 -62.20 -15.31 -0.21
N ILE A 3 -62.47 -16.36 -1.00
CA ILE A 3 -61.44 -17.15 -1.70
C ILE A 3 -60.77 -16.36 -2.85
N GLN A 4 -61.51 -15.44 -3.48
CA GLN A 4 -60.98 -14.57 -4.53
C GLN A 4 -60.06 -13.46 -3.99
N ARG A 5 -60.17 -13.11 -2.70
CA ARG A 5 -59.28 -12.13 -2.06
C ARG A 5 -57.98 -12.76 -1.55
N ILE A 6 -57.99 -14.05 -1.20
CA ILE A 6 -56.78 -14.77 -0.77
C ILE A 6 -55.86 -15.07 -1.97
N LEU A 7 -56.43 -15.38 -3.14
CA LEU A 7 -55.65 -15.57 -4.37
C LEU A 7 -54.96 -14.29 -4.88
N TRP A 8 -55.54 -13.11 -4.63
CA TRP A 8 -54.91 -11.83 -4.95
C TRP A 8 -53.78 -11.45 -4.00
N ILE A 9 -53.84 -11.89 -2.73
CA ILE A 9 -52.75 -11.67 -1.76
C ILE A 9 -51.57 -12.62 -2.04
N CYS A 10 -51.82 -13.85 -2.49
CA CYS A 10 -50.75 -14.77 -2.89
C CYS A 10 -50.09 -14.40 -4.22
N LEU A 11 -50.80 -13.73 -5.15
CA LEU A 11 -50.21 -13.22 -6.40
C LEU A 11 -49.40 -11.92 -6.21
N PHE A 12 -49.66 -11.14 -5.16
CA PHE A 12 -48.86 -9.95 -4.83
C PHE A 12 -47.57 -10.25 -4.06
N PHE A 13 -47.47 -11.43 -3.42
CA PHE A 13 -46.21 -11.91 -2.82
C PHE A 13 -45.32 -12.71 -3.80
N GLY A 14 -45.77 -12.92 -5.04
CA GLY A 14 -45.07 -13.74 -6.05
C GLY A 14 -44.32 -12.96 -7.14
N LEU A 15 -44.22 -11.63 -7.05
CA LEU A 15 -43.61 -10.77 -8.08
C LEU A 15 -42.70 -9.67 -7.49
N VAL A 16 -41.93 -10.01 -6.45
CA VAL A 16 -40.71 -9.25 -6.10
C VAL A 16 -39.53 -10.18 -6.31
N GLN A 17 -39.16 -10.36 -7.58
CA GLN A 17 -37.82 -10.84 -7.93
C GLN A 17 -37.16 -9.80 -8.84
N CYS A 18 -36.02 -9.33 -8.33
CA CYS A 18 -34.93 -8.61 -8.98
C CYS A 18 -35.22 -7.27 -9.64
N THR A 19 -35.07 -6.21 -8.84
CA THR A 19 -33.87 -5.37 -8.98
C THR A 19 -33.24 -5.19 -7.59
N SER A 20 -32.37 -6.12 -7.19
CA SER A 20 -31.48 -5.87 -6.06
C SER A 20 -30.44 -4.86 -6.52
N SER A 21 -30.67 -3.58 -6.26
CA SER A 21 -29.59 -2.61 -6.19
C SER A 21 -28.83 -2.88 -4.88
N SER A 22 -28.09 -3.99 -4.78
CA SER A 22 -27.15 -4.25 -3.70
C SER A 22 -25.81 -3.60 -4.03
N HIS A 23 -25.83 -2.28 -4.22
CA HIS A 23 -24.60 -1.51 -4.28
C HIS A 23 -24.23 -1.10 -2.85
N GLY A 24 -23.27 -1.80 -2.24
CA GLY A 24 -22.33 -1.13 -1.32
C GLY A 24 -22.07 -1.69 0.09
N SER A 25 -22.85 -2.62 0.66
CA SER A 25 -22.64 -3.03 2.07
C SER A 25 -22.24 -4.50 2.25
N PHE A 26 -21.04 -4.75 2.78
CA PHE A 26 -20.63 -6.06 3.30
C PHE A 26 -21.28 -6.33 4.66
N THR A 27 -22.08 -7.40 4.76
CA THR A 27 -22.67 -7.81 6.03
C THR A 27 -21.74 -8.74 6.79
N LYS A 28 -21.88 -8.86 8.13
CA LYS A 28 -21.15 -9.86 8.92
C LYS A 28 -21.32 -11.29 8.40
N HIS A 29 -22.50 -11.62 7.89
CA HIS A 29 -22.75 -12.93 7.28
C HIS A 29 -21.95 -13.13 5.99
N HIS A 30 -21.90 -12.09 5.13
CA HIS A 30 -21.10 -12.11 3.91
C HIS A 30 -19.61 -12.25 4.22
N LEU A 31 -19.09 -11.44 5.15
CA LEU A 31 -17.70 -11.54 5.60
C LEU A 31 -17.37 -12.92 6.17
N SER A 32 -18.27 -13.49 6.99
CA SER A 32 -18.09 -14.86 7.47
C SER A 32 -18.13 -15.90 6.34
N HIS A 33 -18.92 -15.68 5.28
CA HIS A 33 -18.94 -16.55 4.11
C HIS A 33 -17.59 -16.50 3.37
N LEU A 34 -17.09 -15.30 3.07
CA LEU A 34 -15.79 -15.11 2.42
C LEU A 34 -14.64 -15.68 3.26
N ARG A 35 -14.62 -15.41 4.58
CA ARG A 35 -13.66 -16.00 5.52
C ARG A 35 -13.65 -17.53 5.46
N ASN A 36 -14.83 -18.15 5.47
CA ASN A 36 -14.95 -19.61 5.40
C ASN A 36 -14.50 -20.16 4.02
N LYS A 37 -14.81 -19.44 2.94
CA LYS A 37 -14.35 -19.77 1.59
C LYS A 37 -12.82 -19.70 1.50
N THR A 38 -12.19 -18.68 2.06
CA THR A 38 -10.73 -18.59 2.21
C THR A 38 -10.17 -19.81 2.95
N LYS A 39 -10.79 -20.21 4.07
CA LYS A 39 -10.36 -21.39 4.83
C LYS A 39 -10.44 -22.68 4.00
N VAL A 40 -11.49 -22.85 3.18
CA VAL A 40 -11.62 -24.01 2.27
C VAL A 40 -10.51 -24.03 1.22
N LEU A 41 -10.18 -22.88 0.63
CA LEU A 41 -9.10 -22.79 -0.37
C LEU A 41 -7.72 -23.00 0.25
N PHE A 42 -7.47 -22.47 1.45
CA PHE A 42 -6.25 -22.78 2.20
C PHE A 42 -6.08 -24.29 2.39
N TYR A 43 -7.14 -24.99 2.82
CA TYR A 43 -7.10 -26.44 2.99
C TYR A 43 -6.91 -27.21 1.68
N HIS A 44 -7.47 -26.72 0.56
CA HIS A 44 -7.16 -27.30 -0.76
C HIS A 44 -5.66 -27.26 -1.06
N GLY A 45 -5.00 -26.12 -0.84
CA GLY A 45 -3.56 -25.99 -1.05
C GLY A 45 -2.74 -26.83 -0.06
N TRP A 46 -3.09 -26.77 1.23
CA TRP A 46 -2.39 -27.52 2.28
C TRP A 46 -2.52 -29.04 2.10
N ASP A 47 -3.74 -29.55 1.94
CA ASP A 47 -3.96 -31.00 1.82
C ASP A 47 -3.30 -31.55 0.56
N SER A 48 -3.32 -30.78 -0.54
CA SER A 48 -2.60 -31.14 -1.76
C SER A 48 -1.08 -31.19 -1.56
N TYR A 49 -0.51 -30.21 -0.86
CA TYR A 49 0.90 -30.23 -0.50
C TYR A 49 1.22 -31.45 0.38
N MET A 50 0.40 -31.74 1.40
CA MET A 50 0.61 -32.90 2.27
C MET A 50 0.53 -34.23 1.52
N GLU A 51 -0.31 -34.35 0.49
CA GLU A 51 -0.45 -35.56 -0.31
C GLU A 51 0.67 -35.72 -1.37
N HIS A 52 1.02 -34.64 -2.07
CA HIS A 52 1.86 -34.70 -3.27
C HIS A 52 3.26 -34.09 -3.12
N GLY A 53 3.42 -33.10 -2.23
CA GLY A 53 4.66 -32.39 -1.99
C GLY A 53 5.45 -32.93 -0.80
N PHE A 54 4.80 -33.13 0.35
CA PHE A 54 5.46 -33.49 1.60
C PHE A 54 6.26 -34.82 1.47
N PRO A 55 7.50 -34.92 2.00
CA PRO A 55 8.23 -33.91 2.78
C PRO A 55 9.14 -32.99 1.94
N ALA A 56 8.97 -32.91 0.61
CA ALA A 56 9.70 -31.91 -0.17
C ALA A 56 9.32 -30.49 0.26
N ASP A 57 10.16 -29.53 -0.11
CA ASP A 57 9.99 -28.14 0.29
C ASP A 57 8.72 -27.51 -0.32
N GLU A 58 8.39 -27.86 -1.56
CA GLU A 58 7.22 -27.34 -2.28
C GLU A 58 6.56 -28.44 -3.13
N VAL A 59 5.40 -28.11 -3.71
CA VAL A 59 4.64 -29.00 -4.61
C VAL A 59 4.57 -28.40 -6.01
N ARG A 60 4.54 -29.28 -7.01
CA ARG A 60 4.19 -28.99 -8.39
C ARG A 60 2.68 -29.19 -8.57
N PRO A 61 1.87 -28.13 -8.57
CA PRO A 61 0.42 -28.21 -8.41
C PRO A 61 -0.34 -28.69 -9.67
N LEU A 62 0.28 -28.63 -10.86
CA LEU A 62 -0.28 -29.13 -12.11
C LEU A 62 0.10 -30.60 -12.36
N SER A 63 1.36 -30.94 -12.15
CA SER A 63 1.84 -32.32 -12.33
C SER A 63 1.58 -33.22 -11.11
N CYS A 64 1.21 -32.65 -9.97
CA CYS A 64 0.99 -33.35 -8.70
C CYS A 64 2.23 -34.11 -8.23
N THR A 65 3.39 -33.46 -8.31
CA THR A 65 4.69 -34.03 -7.93
C THR A 65 5.44 -33.14 -6.96
N LYS A 66 6.53 -33.65 -6.40
CA LYS A 66 7.40 -32.91 -5.49
C LYS A 66 8.21 -31.85 -6.24
N TYR A 67 8.40 -30.69 -5.62
CA TYR A 67 9.37 -29.70 -6.06
C TYR A 67 10.53 -29.68 -5.06
N GLU A 68 11.65 -30.27 -5.46
CA GLU A 68 12.83 -30.48 -4.60
C GLU A 68 13.97 -29.56 -4.99
N ARG A 69 15.04 -29.51 -4.22
CA ARG A 69 16.26 -28.76 -4.54
C ARG A 69 16.93 -29.26 -5.83
N SER A 70 17.71 -28.41 -6.51
CA SER A 70 18.54 -28.78 -7.66
C SER A 70 19.93 -29.24 -7.22
N ASP A 71 20.47 -30.25 -7.90
CA ASP A 71 21.87 -30.69 -7.71
C ASP A 71 22.88 -29.65 -8.24
N ASP A 72 22.45 -28.77 -9.16
CA ASP A 72 23.27 -27.65 -9.60
C ASP A 72 23.27 -26.55 -8.54
N VAL A 73 24.40 -26.40 -7.83
CA VAL A 73 24.59 -25.38 -6.80
C VAL A 73 24.45 -23.94 -7.32
N PHE A 74 24.50 -23.72 -8.64
CA PHE A 74 24.31 -22.41 -9.26
C PHE A 74 22.86 -22.12 -9.68
N ASP A 75 21.93 -23.06 -9.53
CA ASP A 75 20.49 -22.87 -9.71
C ASP A 75 19.90 -22.12 -8.50
N ILE A 76 20.31 -20.85 -8.35
CA ILE A 76 20.02 -20.05 -7.16
C ILE A 76 18.52 -19.74 -7.01
N ASP A 77 17.80 -19.52 -8.13
CA ASP A 77 16.38 -19.19 -8.11
C ASP A 77 15.55 -20.32 -7.45
N ARG A 78 16.00 -21.56 -7.60
CA ARG A 78 15.41 -22.72 -6.94
C ARG A 78 16.04 -22.98 -5.57
N ASN A 79 17.36 -22.94 -5.47
CA ASN A 79 18.09 -23.40 -4.29
C ASN A 79 18.07 -22.41 -3.11
N ASP A 80 17.80 -21.13 -3.34
CA ASP A 80 17.82 -20.13 -2.27
C ASP A 80 16.69 -20.34 -1.26
N VAL A 81 15.50 -20.72 -1.76
CA VAL A 81 14.32 -21.05 -0.97
C VAL A 81 14.35 -22.50 -0.47
N LEU A 82 14.70 -23.46 -1.33
CA LEU A 82 14.58 -24.89 -1.02
C LEU A 82 15.73 -25.39 -0.15
N GLY A 83 15.49 -25.42 1.16
CA GLY A 83 16.47 -25.81 2.17
C GLY A 83 16.54 -27.30 2.50
N ASN A 84 15.69 -28.16 1.94
CA ASN A 84 15.49 -29.57 2.30
C ASN A 84 14.98 -29.78 3.74
N TYR A 85 14.05 -28.93 4.19
CA TYR A 85 13.44 -29.02 5.54
C TYR A 85 11.91 -28.89 5.52
N SER A 86 11.29 -29.15 4.36
CA SER A 86 9.85 -29.01 4.14
C SER A 86 9.38 -27.56 4.30
N VAL A 87 9.99 -26.64 3.54
CA VAL A 87 9.71 -25.18 3.61
C VAL A 87 8.21 -24.86 3.69
N THR A 88 7.38 -25.34 2.76
CA THR A 88 5.92 -25.08 2.77
C THR A 88 5.25 -25.54 4.06
N PHE A 89 5.67 -26.69 4.60
CA PHE A 89 5.17 -27.18 5.88
C PHE A 89 5.51 -26.22 7.01
N VAL A 90 6.80 -25.87 7.16
CA VAL A 90 7.30 -25.03 8.24
C VAL A 90 6.70 -23.64 8.15
N ASP A 91 6.68 -23.04 6.97
CA ASP A 91 6.25 -21.67 6.72
C ASP A 91 4.74 -21.48 7.01
N SER A 92 3.91 -22.47 6.69
CA SER A 92 2.44 -22.35 6.82
C SER A 92 1.88 -22.70 8.20
N ILE A 93 2.68 -23.18 9.16
CA ILE A 93 2.14 -23.65 10.46
C ILE A 93 1.41 -22.55 11.23
N THR A 94 1.89 -21.31 11.11
CA THR A 94 1.36 -20.15 11.85
C THR A 94 -0.04 -19.80 11.33
N THR A 95 -0.29 -20.02 10.03
CA THR A 95 -1.61 -19.84 9.42
C THR A 95 -2.69 -20.68 10.11
N PHE A 96 -2.41 -21.91 10.56
CA PHE A 96 -3.39 -22.70 11.32
C PHE A 96 -3.86 -22.01 12.60
N ALA A 97 -2.93 -21.39 13.35
CA ALA A 97 -3.28 -20.63 14.54
C ALA A 97 -4.18 -19.43 14.19
N ILE A 98 -3.88 -18.74 13.09
CA ILE A 98 -4.60 -17.55 12.62
C ILE A 98 -6.01 -17.89 12.14
N LEU A 99 -6.17 -19.03 11.45
CA LEU A 99 -7.46 -19.58 11.01
C LEU A 99 -8.31 -20.16 12.17
N GLY A 100 -7.83 -20.04 13.41
CA GLY A 100 -8.48 -20.56 14.61
C GLY A 100 -8.46 -22.09 14.72
N ASP A 101 -7.62 -22.78 13.95
CA ASP A 101 -7.50 -24.24 13.95
C ASP A 101 -6.43 -24.72 14.93
N VAL A 102 -6.69 -24.50 16.21
CA VAL A 102 -5.73 -24.76 17.30
C VAL A 102 -5.37 -26.24 17.39
N GLU A 103 -6.31 -27.14 17.08
CA GLU A 103 -6.07 -28.59 17.10
C GLU A 103 -5.06 -29.00 16.02
N LYS A 104 -5.24 -28.53 14.78
CA LYS A 104 -4.27 -28.77 13.69
C LYS A 104 -2.93 -28.10 13.95
N PHE A 105 -2.93 -26.88 14.49
CA PHE A 105 -1.72 -26.21 14.92
C PHE A 105 -0.93 -27.07 15.92
N GLU A 106 -1.57 -27.54 17.01
CA GLU A 106 -0.92 -28.39 18.01
C GLU A 106 -0.42 -29.71 17.38
N GLN A 107 -1.17 -30.30 16.46
CA GLN A 107 -0.76 -31.51 15.74
C GLN A 107 0.50 -31.26 14.91
N TYR A 108 0.55 -30.19 14.11
CA TYR A 108 1.63 -29.97 13.16
C TYR A 108 2.93 -29.46 13.80
N ILE A 109 2.86 -28.69 14.89
CA ILE A 109 4.09 -28.32 15.62
C ILE A 109 4.81 -29.58 16.17
N LYS A 110 4.08 -30.66 16.48
CA LYS A 110 4.72 -31.93 16.89
C LYS A 110 5.53 -32.57 15.76
N VAL A 111 5.13 -32.37 14.50
CA VAL A 111 5.92 -32.82 13.33
C VAL A 111 7.21 -32.01 13.21
N ILE A 112 7.16 -30.69 13.46
CA ILE A 112 8.36 -29.83 13.47
C ILE A 112 9.39 -30.32 14.48
N ARG A 113 8.96 -30.92 15.60
CA ARG A 113 9.87 -31.50 16.59
C ARG A 113 10.90 -32.44 15.96
N GLU A 114 10.51 -33.16 14.91
CA GLU A 114 11.33 -34.15 14.20
C GLU A 114 12.18 -33.55 13.05
N ILE A 115 11.96 -32.29 12.66
CA ILE A 115 12.75 -31.63 11.60
C ILE A 115 14.13 -31.25 12.15
N ASP A 116 15.20 -31.71 11.53
CA ASP A 116 16.58 -31.37 11.89
C ASP A 116 17.16 -30.34 10.91
N PHE A 117 17.72 -29.24 11.43
CA PHE A 117 18.40 -28.23 10.62
C PHE A 117 19.91 -28.53 10.47
N ASN A 118 20.41 -29.61 11.06
CA ASN A 118 21.78 -30.08 10.85
C ASN A 118 21.97 -30.83 9.53
N ILE A 119 21.65 -30.17 8.43
CA ILE A 119 21.64 -30.73 7.08
C ILE A 119 22.74 -30.11 6.22
N ASP A 120 23.34 -30.93 5.34
CA ASP A 120 24.29 -30.46 4.34
C ASP A 120 23.54 -29.79 3.18
N SER A 121 23.03 -28.58 3.46
CA SER A 121 22.21 -27.79 2.56
C SER A 121 22.66 -26.33 2.62
N THR A 122 22.94 -25.75 1.45
CA THR A 122 23.32 -24.34 1.31
C THR A 122 22.08 -23.50 1.03
N VAL A 123 21.68 -22.68 2.00
CA VAL A 123 20.47 -21.87 1.94
C VAL A 123 20.80 -20.39 1.80
N GLN A 124 19.86 -19.61 1.28
CA GLN A 124 19.94 -18.15 1.39
C GLN A 124 19.51 -17.72 2.79
N VAL A 125 20.32 -16.86 3.42
CA VAL A 125 20.14 -16.41 4.80
C VAL A 125 18.82 -15.66 4.95
N PHE A 126 18.52 -14.79 3.99
CA PHE A 126 17.27 -14.02 3.92
C PHE A 126 16.05 -14.94 3.93
N GLU A 127 15.92 -15.80 2.92
CA GLU A 127 14.78 -16.69 2.72
C GLU A 127 14.54 -17.62 3.92
N THR A 128 15.61 -18.21 4.46
CA THR A 128 15.48 -19.11 5.62
C THR A 128 15.14 -18.35 6.90
N SER A 129 15.55 -17.08 7.02
CA SER A 129 15.23 -16.26 8.20
C SER A 129 13.77 -15.86 8.21
N ILE A 130 13.26 -15.31 7.11
CA ILE A 130 11.90 -14.75 7.06
C ILE A 130 10.84 -15.87 7.10
N ARG A 131 11.11 -17.01 6.45
CA ARG A 131 10.22 -18.20 6.40
C ARG A 131 10.37 -19.08 7.64
N ALA A 132 11.48 -19.84 7.72
CA ALA A 132 11.61 -20.89 8.72
C ALA A 132 11.85 -20.35 10.13
N LEU A 133 12.81 -19.42 10.30
CA LEU A 133 13.07 -18.83 11.62
C LEU A 133 11.88 -17.99 12.10
N GLY A 134 11.32 -17.15 11.22
CA GLY A 134 10.13 -16.35 11.52
C GLY A 134 8.93 -17.22 11.92
N SER A 135 8.64 -18.29 11.19
CA SER A 135 7.57 -19.22 11.52
C SER A 135 7.79 -19.91 12.88
N LEU A 136 9.00 -20.38 13.18
CA LEU A 136 9.31 -21.02 14.46
C LEU A 136 9.13 -20.05 15.64
N LEU A 137 9.52 -18.79 15.47
CA LEU A 137 9.35 -17.75 16.49
C LEU A 137 7.86 -17.43 16.69
N SER A 138 7.10 -17.20 15.62
CA SER A 138 5.68 -16.90 15.71
C SER A 138 4.88 -18.09 16.28
N ALA A 139 5.17 -19.32 15.84
CA ALA A 139 4.56 -20.52 16.41
C ALA A 139 4.91 -20.72 17.88
N HIS A 140 6.14 -20.38 18.30
CA HIS A 140 6.49 -20.36 19.72
C HIS A 140 5.62 -19.36 20.49
N LEU A 141 5.42 -18.15 19.95
CA LEU A 141 4.61 -17.12 20.59
C LEU A 141 3.16 -17.60 20.79
N TYR A 142 2.57 -18.22 19.76
CA TYR A 142 1.24 -18.83 19.86
C TYR A 142 1.20 -19.97 20.88
N ALA A 143 2.10 -20.94 20.77
CA ALA A 143 2.10 -22.12 21.63
C ALA A 143 2.31 -21.77 23.11
N GLN A 144 3.25 -20.89 23.42
CA GLN A 144 3.64 -20.53 24.78
C GLN A 144 2.71 -19.51 25.42
N TYR A 145 2.43 -18.42 24.72
CA TYR A 145 1.82 -17.23 25.35
C TYR A 145 0.34 -17.09 24.98
N LYS A 146 -0.05 -17.47 23.76
CA LYS A 146 -1.44 -17.33 23.33
C LYS A 146 -2.31 -18.49 23.77
N PHE A 147 -2.03 -19.68 23.27
CA PHE A 147 -2.81 -20.88 23.55
C PHE A 147 -2.38 -21.58 24.83
N GLN A 148 -1.15 -21.33 25.30
CA GLN A 148 -0.57 -21.96 26.49
C GLN A 148 -0.75 -23.49 26.43
N LEU A 149 -0.31 -24.07 25.30
CA LEU A 149 -0.58 -25.47 24.98
C LEU A 149 -0.09 -26.41 26.09
N PRO A 150 -0.91 -27.39 26.50
CA PRO A 150 -0.53 -28.32 27.56
C PRO A 150 0.66 -29.16 27.10
N ASN A 151 1.68 -29.25 27.95
CA ASN A 151 2.94 -29.98 27.68
C ASN A 151 3.84 -29.36 26.59
N TYR A 152 3.62 -28.10 26.20
CA TYR A 152 4.59 -27.38 25.40
C TYR A 152 5.82 -27.02 26.26
N ASP A 153 6.98 -27.57 25.88
CA ASP A 153 8.24 -27.49 26.63
C ASP A 153 9.21 -26.44 26.06
N GLY A 154 8.76 -25.54 25.19
CA GLY A 154 9.60 -24.53 24.55
C GLY A 154 10.45 -25.03 23.37
N PHE A 155 10.21 -26.23 22.83
CA PHE A 155 11.07 -26.79 21.77
C PHE A 155 11.12 -25.96 20.47
N LEU A 156 10.07 -25.23 20.10
CA LEU A 156 10.10 -24.39 18.89
C LEU A 156 11.14 -23.28 19.05
N LEU A 157 11.23 -22.67 20.24
CA LEU A 157 12.25 -21.66 20.52
C LEU A 157 13.67 -22.25 20.49
N ARG A 158 13.86 -23.49 20.97
CA ARG A 158 15.15 -24.18 20.86
C ARG A 158 15.54 -24.48 19.41
N LYS A 159 14.57 -24.83 18.56
CA LYS A 159 14.80 -25.02 17.13
C LYS A 159 15.09 -23.70 16.42
N ALA A 160 14.38 -22.62 16.76
CA ALA A 160 14.67 -21.29 16.28
C ALA A 160 16.10 -20.87 16.66
N HIS A 161 16.54 -21.16 17.89
CA HIS A 161 17.91 -20.91 18.34
C HIS A 161 18.95 -21.74 17.56
N ASP A 162 18.72 -23.04 17.35
CA ASP A 162 19.62 -23.88 16.52
C ASP A 162 19.72 -23.37 15.08
N LEU A 163 18.58 -23.11 14.43
CA LEU A 163 18.56 -22.56 13.08
C LEU A 163 19.25 -21.19 13.01
N GLY A 164 18.89 -20.28 13.92
CA GLY A 164 19.53 -18.96 14.03
C GLY A 164 21.03 -19.07 14.21
N SER A 165 21.52 -20.01 15.03
CA SER A 165 22.95 -20.23 15.27
C SER A 165 23.70 -20.66 14.01
N ARG A 166 23.04 -21.40 13.12
CA ARG A 166 23.59 -21.78 11.81
C ARG A 166 23.60 -20.61 10.85
N LEU A 167 22.54 -19.81 10.85
CA LEU A 167 22.39 -18.65 9.97
C LEU A 167 23.37 -17.52 10.30
N ILE A 168 23.60 -17.22 11.58
CA ILE A 168 24.51 -16.14 11.97
C ILE A 168 25.96 -16.38 11.57
N ARG A 169 26.34 -17.61 11.18
CA ARG A 169 27.65 -17.90 10.60
C ARG A 169 27.90 -17.08 9.34
N ALA A 170 26.87 -16.74 8.57
CA ALA A 170 26.99 -15.83 7.43
C ALA A 170 27.48 -14.44 7.81
N TYR A 171 27.14 -13.97 9.01
CA TYR A 171 27.55 -12.69 9.57
C TYR A 171 28.95 -12.81 10.19
N THR A 172 29.15 -13.79 11.07
CA THR A 172 30.37 -13.92 11.89
C THR A 172 31.57 -14.42 11.09
N GLU A 173 31.36 -15.17 10.01
CA GLU A 173 32.44 -15.63 9.12
C GLU A 173 32.72 -14.63 7.98
N SER A 174 31.93 -13.55 7.88
CA SER A 174 32.17 -12.48 6.91
C SER A 174 33.19 -11.46 7.45
N PRO A 175 34.19 -11.04 6.64
CA PRO A 175 35.27 -10.19 7.11
C PRO A 175 34.84 -8.78 7.52
N ASN A 176 33.68 -8.29 7.05
CA ASN A 176 33.20 -6.93 7.34
C ASN A 176 31.96 -6.90 8.24
N GLY A 177 31.54 -8.03 8.82
CA GLY A 177 30.32 -8.14 9.62
C GLY A 177 29.00 -8.03 8.84
N ILE A 178 29.06 -7.69 7.54
CA ILE A 178 27.92 -7.75 6.61
C ILE A 178 27.75 -9.21 6.17
N PRO A 179 26.56 -9.81 6.30
CA PRO A 179 26.37 -11.22 5.99
C PRO A 179 26.62 -11.50 4.50
N VAL A 180 27.24 -12.65 4.22
CA VAL A 180 27.16 -13.23 2.88
C VAL A 180 25.73 -13.72 2.63
N ALA A 181 25.28 -13.73 1.36
CA ALA A 181 23.91 -14.10 1.03
C ALA A 181 23.54 -15.54 1.42
N ARG A 182 24.52 -16.46 1.44
CA ARG A 182 24.29 -17.90 1.59
C ARG A 182 25.20 -18.54 2.62
N VAL A 183 24.68 -19.55 3.30
CA VAL A 183 25.37 -20.35 4.32
C VAL A 183 24.96 -21.81 4.21
N ASN A 184 25.89 -22.73 4.42
CA ASN A 184 25.57 -24.14 4.57
C ASN A 184 25.19 -24.42 6.03
N LEU A 185 24.01 -25.00 6.26
CA LEU A 185 23.46 -25.19 7.61
C LEU A 185 24.32 -26.12 8.48
N GLN A 186 25.11 -27.01 7.89
CA GLN A 186 26.05 -27.87 8.62
C GLN A 186 27.47 -27.26 8.65
N THR A 187 27.99 -26.79 7.51
CA THR A 187 29.42 -26.47 7.36
C THR A 187 29.76 -24.98 7.42
N GLY A 188 28.78 -24.07 7.35
CA GLY A 188 29.01 -22.63 7.31
C GLY A 188 29.40 -22.11 5.92
N VAL A 189 30.25 -21.09 5.85
CA VAL A 189 30.55 -20.37 4.61
C VAL A 189 31.75 -20.95 3.86
N GLU A 190 32.70 -21.58 4.56
CA GLU A 190 34.01 -21.98 4.02
C GLU A 190 33.95 -22.78 2.71
N LYS A 191 32.99 -23.71 2.59
CA LYS A 191 32.87 -24.62 1.43
C LYS A 191 32.04 -24.06 0.28
N ILE A 192 31.46 -22.87 0.42
CA ILE A 192 30.57 -22.30 -0.58
C ILE A 192 31.40 -21.67 -1.71
N PRO A 193 31.08 -21.91 -2.99
CA PRO A 193 31.73 -21.24 -4.11
C PRO A 193 31.69 -19.71 -3.96
N LYS A 194 32.83 -19.04 -4.13
CA LYS A 194 32.96 -17.58 -3.96
C LYS A 194 31.91 -16.78 -4.72
N LYS A 195 31.59 -17.17 -5.96
CA LYS A 195 30.58 -16.52 -6.79
C LYS A 195 29.21 -16.42 -6.11
N LEU A 196 28.87 -17.36 -5.22
CA LEU A 196 27.59 -17.41 -4.51
C LEU A 196 27.56 -16.57 -3.22
N ILE A 197 28.69 -15.97 -2.82
CA ILE A 197 28.83 -15.17 -1.60
C ILE A 197 29.47 -13.79 -1.84
N GLU A 198 29.82 -13.47 -3.09
CA GLU A 198 30.44 -12.19 -3.48
C GLU A 198 29.41 -11.05 -3.64
N GLU A 199 28.12 -11.35 -3.63
CA GLU A 199 27.03 -10.38 -3.69
C GLU A 199 25.95 -10.75 -2.66
N THR A 200 25.42 -9.73 -2.01
CA THR A 200 24.16 -9.78 -1.26
C THR A 200 23.33 -8.57 -1.60
N CYS A 201 22.00 -8.73 -1.63
CA CYS A 201 21.10 -7.60 -1.67
C CYS A 201 20.98 -6.95 -0.30
N THR A 202 20.52 -5.70 -0.28
CA THR A 202 20.38 -4.91 0.94
C THR A 202 19.27 -5.45 1.84
N ALA A 203 18.12 -5.82 1.26
CA ALA A 203 17.07 -6.56 1.96
C ALA A 203 17.63 -7.85 2.57
N GLY A 204 18.36 -8.64 1.77
CA GLY A 204 18.89 -9.92 2.23
C GLY A 204 19.89 -9.82 3.39
N ALA A 205 20.64 -8.71 3.47
CA ALA A 205 21.59 -8.48 4.53
C ALA A 205 20.97 -7.81 5.78
N GLY A 206 19.98 -6.93 5.59
CA GLY A 206 19.38 -6.14 6.66
C GLY A 206 18.12 -6.73 7.27
N SER A 207 17.25 -7.35 6.47
CA SER A 207 15.95 -7.82 6.93
C SER A 207 16.03 -8.93 7.97
N PRO A 208 16.94 -9.92 7.97
CA PRO A 208 16.97 -10.91 9.05
C PRO A 208 17.12 -10.34 10.49
N MET A 209 17.47 -9.04 10.63
CA MET A 209 17.51 -8.31 11.90
C MET A 209 16.24 -8.42 12.74
N LEU A 210 15.02 -8.43 12.16
CA LEU A 210 13.79 -8.47 12.97
C LEU A 210 13.66 -9.82 13.69
N GLU A 211 13.78 -10.94 12.96
CA GLU A 211 13.69 -12.29 13.52
C GLU A 211 14.85 -12.56 14.49
N LEU A 212 16.08 -12.16 14.13
CA LEU A 212 17.27 -12.37 14.97
C LEU A 212 17.23 -11.52 16.25
N THR A 213 16.71 -10.30 16.20
CA THR A 213 16.49 -9.48 17.41
C THR A 213 15.41 -10.09 18.29
N LEU A 214 14.30 -10.55 17.71
CA LEU A 214 13.24 -11.23 18.46
C LEU A 214 13.76 -12.52 19.11
N LEU A 215 14.57 -13.32 18.39
CA LEU A 215 15.21 -14.51 18.92
C LEU A 215 16.09 -14.17 20.13
N SER A 216 16.88 -13.10 20.07
CA SER A 216 17.71 -12.64 21.20
C SER A 216 16.88 -12.29 22.42
N ILE A 217 15.79 -11.54 22.21
CA ILE A 217 14.88 -11.13 23.28
C ILE A 217 14.25 -12.35 23.96
N LEU A 218 13.82 -13.35 23.20
CA LEU A 218 13.15 -14.54 23.71
C LEU A 218 14.10 -15.54 24.38
N THR A 219 15.38 -15.56 23.97
CA THR A 219 16.39 -16.51 24.48
C THR A 219 17.34 -15.92 25.51
N ASN A 220 17.41 -14.59 25.62
CA ASN A 220 18.48 -13.85 26.30
C ASN A 220 19.89 -14.15 25.75
N ASP A 221 19.99 -14.50 24.47
CA ASP A 221 21.26 -14.62 23.75
C ASP A 221 21.45 -13.38 22.87
N THR A 222 22.30 -12.44 23.29
CA THR A 222 22.45 -11.15 22.62
C THR A 222 23.14 -11.24 21.27
N LEU A 223 23.78 -12.37 20.94
CA LEU A 223 24.62 -12.48 19.76
C LEU A 223 23.82 -12.23 18.47
N PHE A 224 22.60 -12.76 18.37
CA PHE A 224 21.78 -12.62 17.16
C PHE A 224 21.40 -11.15 16.89
N GLU A 225 20.97 -10.42 17.93
CA GLU A 225 20.66 -8.99 17.87
C GLU A 225 21.93 -8.22 17.50
N THR A 226 23.04 -8.45 18.21
CA THR A 226 24.28 -7.70 17.98
C THR A 226 24.75 -7.80 16.54
N VAL A 227 24.95 -9.01 16.01
CA VAL A 227 25.52 -9.17 14.65
C VAL A 227 24.58 -8.66 13.55
N SER A 228 23.27 -8.87 13.71
CA SER A 228 22.29 -8.46 12.70
C SER A 228 22.05 -6.95 12.71
N ARG A 229 22.01 -6.32 13.89
CA ARG A 229 21.92 -4.86 14.00
C ARG A 229 23.18 -4.17 13.52
N ASP A 230 24.35 -4.69 13.86
CA ASP A 230 25.62 -4.13 13.40
C ASP A 230 25.69 -4.15 11.86
N ALA A 231 25.25 -5.24 11.23
CA ALA A 231 25.12 -5.32 9.77
C ALA A 231 24.11 -4.30 9.22
N TYR A 232 22.90 -4.24 9.79
CA TYR A 232 21.85 -3.31 9.38
C TYR A 232 22.32 -1.85 9.43
N PHE A 233 22.93 -1.43 10.55
CA PHE A 233 23.42 -0.07 10.71
C PHE A 233 24.68 0.20 9.91
N SER A 234 25.53 -0.80 9.64
CA SER A 234 26.67 -0.62 8.73
C SER A 234 26.20 -0.29 7.30
N ILE A 235 25.16 -0.97 6.83
CA ILE A 235 24.50 -0.69 5.55
C ILE A 235 23.87 0.71 5.58
N TRP A 236 23.07 1.03 6.61
CA TRP A 236 22.44 2.34 6.75
C TRP A 236 23.43 3.49 6.79
N ASN A 237 24.56 3.31 7.48
CA ASN A 237 25.61 4.31 7.59
C ASN A 237 26.41 4.48 6.28
N ALA A 238 26.35 3.49 5.38
CA ALA A 238 26.98 3.53 4.06
C ALA A 238 26.06 4.11 2.96
N ARG A 239 24.87 4.61 3.31
CA ARG A 239 23.93 5.25 2.38
C ARG A 239 24.53 6.48 1.66
N SER A 240 23.93 6.87 0.54
CA SER A 240 24.40 7.98 -0.29
C SER A 240 24.17 9.34 0.37
N PRO A 241 24.74 10.44 -0.17
CA PRO A 241 24.48 11.80 0.28
C PRO A 241 23.01 12.26 0.17
N THR A 242 22.19 11.55 -0.61
CA THR A 242 20.73 11.80 -0.72
C THR A 242 19.92 10.99 0.30
N ASP A 243 20.59 10.36 1.27
CA ASP A 243 20.03 9.42 2.25
C ASP A 243 19.39 8.16 1.64
N LEU A 244 19.66 7.85 0.37
CA LEU A 244 19.20 6.64 -0.32
C LEU A 244 20.18 5.46 -0.15
N VAL A 245 19.66 4.23 -0.14
CA VAL A 245 20.43 3.00 0.07
C VAL A 245 20.42 2.17 -1.21
N PRO A 246 21.57 1.86 -1.84
CA PRO A 246 21.60 1.03 -3.03
C PRO A 246 21.12 -0.41 -2.79
N MET A 247 20.72 -1.10 -3.86
CA MET A 247 20.09 -2.43 -3.82
C MET A 247 21.04 -3.59 -3.52
N SER A 248 22.31 -3.51 -3.89
CA SER A 248 23.26 -4.62 -3.70
C SER A 248 24.69 -4.19 -3.39
N LEU A 249 25.37 -5.04 -2.63
CA LEU A 249 26.74 -4.84 -2.18
C LEU A 249 27.54 -6.14 -2.16
N ASN A 250 28.86 -5.99 -2.16
CA ASN A 250 29.80 -7.07 -1.94
C ASN A 250 30.12 -7.17 -0.45
N PRO A 251 29.62 -8.21 0.26
CA PRO A 251 29.78 -8.32 1.71
C PRO A 251 31.24 -8.60 2.11
N LEU A 252 32.03 -9.21 1.23
CA LEU A 252 33.45 -9.52 1.45
C LEU A 252 34.35 -8.28 1.35
N LYS A 253 33.92 -7.25 0.61
CA LYS A 253 34.66 -6.00 0.39
C LYS A 253 34.06 -4.79 1.11
N GLY A 254 32.82 -4.88 1.59
CA GLY A 254 32.09 -3.77 2.18
C GLY A 254 31.83 -2.63 1.18
N LYS A 255 31.53 -2.97 -0.09
CA LYS A 255 31.34 -1.98 -1.17
C LYS A 255 30.06 -2.22 -1.93
N TRP A 256 29.34 -1.15 -2.25
CA TRP A 256 28.20 -1.18 -3.17
C TRP A 256 28.60 -1.77 -4.54
N LEU A 257 27.72 -2.62 -5.09
CA LEU A 257 27.85 -3.21 -6.43
C LEU A 257 26.91 -2.54 -7.44
N SER A 258 25.76 -2.09 -6.95
CA SER A 258 24.79 -1.29 -7.69
C SER A 258 24.73 0.12 -7.11
N SER A 259 24.41 1.10 -7.93
CA SER A 259 23.98 2.44 -7.48
C SER A 259 22.48 2.65 -7.63
N ILE A 260 21.73 1.62 -8.04
CA ILE A 260 20.28 1.67 -8.20
C ILE A 260 19.61 1.48 -6.84
N THR A 261 18.57 2.26 -6.59
CA THR A 261 17.71 2.19 -5.41
C THR A 261 16.27 2.47 -5.81
N GLY A 262 15.32 2.14 -4.94
CA GLY A 262 13.89 2.21 -5.17
C GLY A 262 13.15 1.61 -3.98
N ILE A 263 11.93 1.14 -4.19
CA ILE A 263 11.18 0.40 -3.16
C ILE A 263 11.04 -1.09 -3.46
N GLY A 264 11.47 -1.55 -4.63
CA GLY A 264 11.22 -2.89 -5.09
C GLY A 264 12.21 -3.94 -4.61
N ALA A 265 12.25 -5.05 -5.35
CA ALA A 265 13.08 -6.20 -5.06
C ALA A 265 14.54 -5.82 -4.74
N SER A 266 15.14 -6.50 -3.75
CA SER A 266 16.51 -6.28 -3.23
C SER A 266 16.66 -5.21 -2.15
N ILE A 267 15.66 -4.36 -1.92
CA ILE A 267 15.73 -3.29 -0.91
C ILE A 267 14.44 -3.12 -0.09
N ASP A 268 13.27 -3.41 -0.66
CA ASP A 268 11.94 -3.47 -0.02
C ASP A 268 11.93 -3.58 1.52
N SER A 269 12.19 -4.78 2.03
CA SER A 269 12.05 -5.18 3.42
C SER A 269 13.09 -4.55 4.35
N PHE A 270 14.15 -3.95 3.80
CA PHE A 270 15.08 -3.13 4.59
C PHE A 270 14.36 -1.93 5.22
N TYR A 271 13.50 -1.26 4.44
CA TYR A 271 12.69 -0.15 4.92
C TYR A 271 11.56 -0.63 5.82
N GLU A 272 10.96 -1.75 5.45
CA GLU A 272 9.90 -2.39 6.21
C GLU A 272 10.36 -2.68 7.64
N TYR A 273 11.55 -3.26 7.79
CA TYR A 273 12.08 -3.68 9.09
C TYR A 273 12.67 -2.53 9.89
N ALA A 274 12.97 -1.39 9.27
CA ALA A 274 13.17 -0.13 9.99
C ALA A 274 11.90 0.22 10.79
N LEU A 275 10.75 0.28 10.12
CA LEU A 275 9.50 0.69 10.77
C LEU A 275 8.95 -0.40 11.69
N LYS A 276 8.87 -1.64 11.19
CA LYS A 276 8.35 -2.79 11.93
C LYS A 276 9.19 -3.08 13.18
N GLY A 277 10.52 -3.04 13.06
CA GLY A 277 11.44 -3.18 14.19
C GLY A 277 11.34 -2.02 15.18
N ALA A 278 11.19 -0.78 14.69
CA ALA A 278 10.99 0.39 15.56
C ALA A 278 9.74 0.26 16.44
N ILE A 279 8.65 -0.26 15.87
CA ILE A 279 7.40 -0.46 16.61
C ILE A 279 7.52 -1.65 17.56
N LEU A 280 7.96 -2.82 17.06
CA LEU A 280 7.99 -4.05 17.83
C LEU A 280 8.95 -3.97 19.03
N PHE A 281 10.11 -3.35 18.85
CA PHE A 281 11.17 -3.29 19.87
C PHE A 281 11.22 -1.97 20.63
N ASP A 282 10.31 -1.03 20.34
CA ASP A 282 10.33 0.33 20.89
C ASP A 282 11.73 0.97 20.67
N ASP A 283 12.13 1.05 19.40
CA ASP A 283 13.49 1.43 18.97
C ASP A 283 13.48 2.75 18.19
N SER A 284 14.05 3.79 18.81
CA SER A 284 14.13 5.13 18.23
C SER A 284 15.14 5.28 17.10
N GLU A 285 16.18 4.44 17.05
CA GLU A 285 17.19 4.48 15.99
C GLU A 285 16.60 3.95 14.69
N LEU A 286 15.93 2.80 14.75
CA LEU A 286 15.19 2.25 13.61
C LEU A 286 14.08 3.19 13.12
N MET A 287 13.38 3.87 14.04
CA MET A 287 12.41 4.91 13.67
C MET A 287 13.05 6.08 12.93
N THR A 288 14.30 6.42 13.28
CA THR A 288 15.07 7.47 12.60
C THR A 288 15.46 7.03 11.19
N VAL A 289 15.86 5.77 11.02
CA VAL A 289 16.12 5.16 9.70
C VAL A 289 14.86 5.29 8.83
N TRP A 290 13.71 4.78 9.31
CA TRP A 290 12.45 4.87 8.60
C TRP A 290 12.11 6.30 8.15
N LYS A 291 12.12 7.26 9.07
CA LYS A 291 11.77 8.66 8.76
C LYS A 291 12.66 9.27 7.69
N LYS A 292 13.97 9.02 7.77
CA LYS A 292 14.95 9.52 6.79
C LYS A 292 14.79 8.83 5.44
N SER A 293 14.69 7.50 5.42
CA SER A 293 14.48 6.73 4.19
C SER A 293 13.19 7.15 3.49
N TYR A 294 12.08 7.26 4.22
CA TYR A 294 10.81 7.72 3.67
C TYR A 294 10.94 9.13 3.07
N GLN A 295 11.58 10.07 3.78
CA GLN A 295 11.78 11.42 3.26
C GLN A 295 12.62 11.42 1.99
N ALA A 296 13.72 10.66 1.94
CA ALA A 296 14.57 10.52 0.77
C ALA A 296 13.81 9.92 -0.42
N LEU A 297 13.11 8.80 -0.21
CA LEU A 297 12.29 8.15 -1.23
C LEU A 297 11.21 9.09 -1.77
N MET A 298 10.48 9.81 -0.90
CA MET A 298 9.46 10.76 -1.34
C MET A 298 10.04 11.97 -2.09
N SER A 299 11.30 12.35 -1.83
CA SER A 299 11.94 13.50 -2.47
C SER A 299 12.60 13.15 -3.81
N HIS A 300 13.04 11.89 -3.96
CA HIS A 300 13.93 11.49 -5.05
C HIS A 300 13.36 10.39 -5.94
N ALA A 301 12.56 9.48 -5.39
CA ALA A 301 12.05 8.31 -6.09
C ALA A 301 10.52 8.32 -6.30
N LYS A 302 9.79 9.22 -5.62
CA LYS A 302 8.34 9.34 -5.81
C LYS A 302 8.04 10.12 -7.09
N MET A 303 7.33 9.48 -8.00
CA MET A 303 6.57 10.14 -9.07
C MET A 303 5.17 10.46 -8.54
N SER A 304 4.26 10.92 -9.38
CA SER A 304 2.94 11.30 -8.92
C SER A 304 2.16 10.18 -8.21
N TRP A 305 1.98 9.06 -8.89
CA TRP A 305 1.15 7.93 -8.45
C TRP A 305 1.91 6.60 -8.31
N PHE A 306 3.22 6.60 -8.54
CA PHE A 306 4.10 5.43 -8.39
C PHE A 306 5.50 5.81 -7.92
N MET A 307 6.32 4.80 -7.61
CA MET A 307 7.72 4.96 -7.26
C MET A 307 8.62 4.49 -8.41
N THR A 308 9.64 5.28 -8.75
CA THR A 308 10.65 4.96 -9.75
C THR A 308 11.92 4.43 -9.10
N ASN A 309 12.72 3.68 -9.87
CA ASN A 309 14.09 3.36 -9.49
C ASN A 309 15.04 4.48 -9.91
N VAL A 310 15.89 4.91 -8.99
CA VAL A 310 16.81 6.05 -9.18
C VAL A 310 18.24 5.68 -8.83
N HIS A 311 19.16 6.53 -9.22
CA HIS A 311 20.56 6.44 -8.84
C HIS A 311 20.70 7.02 -7.43
N ALA A 312 21.24 6.24 -6.49
CA ALA A 312 21.34 6.61 -5.09
C ALA A 312 22.09 7.93 -4.87
N ASP A 313 23.19 8.20 -5.59
CA ASP A 313 23.92 9.47 -5.39
C ASP A 313 23.33 10.70 -6.08
N THR A 314 22.70 10.53 -7.26
CA THR A 314 22.30 11.65 -8.11
C THR A 314 20.80 11.87 -8.18
N ALA A 315 20.00 10.94 -7.64
CA ALA A 315 18.55 10.90 -7.74
C ALA A 315 18.00 10.88 -9.19
N MET A 316 18.85 10.59 -10.18
CA MET A 316 18.40 10.45 -11.57
C MET A 316 17.66 9.13 -11.74
N ILE A 317 16.55 9.13 -12.47
CA ILE A 317 15.84 7.91 -12.88
C ILE A 317 16.82 7.00 -13.63
N VAL A 318 16.92 5.74 -13.20
CA VAL A 318 17.80 4.74 -13.83
C VAL A 318 17.00 3.73 -14.60
N THR A 319 15.95 3.21 -13.98
CA THR A 319 15.17 2.14 -14.59
C THR A 319 13.69 2.48 -14.58
N PRO A 320 12.99 2.16 -15.67
CA PRO A 320 11.63 2.60 -15.90
C PRO A 320 10.60 1.50 -15.60
N TRP A 321 10.81 0.74 -14.53
CA TRP A 321 9.91 -0.35 -14.16
C TRP A 321 9.41 -0.26 -12.72
N VAL A 322 8.23 -0.80 -12.49
CA VAL A 322 7.67 -1.13 -11.18
C VAL A 322 7.59 -2.65 -11.10
N ASP A 323 8.13 -3.24 -10.03
CA ASP A 323 8.01 -4.67 -9.78
C ASP A 323 6.81 -5.01 -8.89
N ALA A 324 6.36 -6.27 -8.96
CA ALA A 324 5.21 -6.73 -8.18
C ALA A 324 5.43 -6.61 -6.67
N LEU A 325 6.67 -6.84 -6.20
CA LEU A 325 7.02 -6.78 -4.77
C LEU A 325 6.84 -5.38 -4.20
N SER A 326 7.01 -4.33 -5.02
CA SER A 326 6.75 -2.93 -4.63
C SER A 326 5.32 -2.68 -4.11
N ALA A 327 4.39 -3.61 -4.34
CA ALA A 327 3.02 -3.55 -3.80
C ALA A 327 2.95 -3.68 -2.26
N PHE A 328 4.04 -3.99 -1.55
CA PHE A 328 4.09 -4.00 -0.07
C PHE A 328 4.06 -2.58 0.52
N PHE A 329 4.61 -1.62 -0.23
CA PHE A 329 4.93 -0.30 0.29
C PHE A 329 3.67 0.49 0.71
N PRO A 330 2.53 0.44 0.01
CA PRO A 330 1.29 1.00 0.50
C PRO A 330 0.89 0.50 1.90
N GLY A 331 0.97 -0.82 2.15
CA GLY A 331 0.69 -1.40 3.46
C GLY A 331 1.63 -0.87 4.54
N LEU A 332 2.92 -0.74 4.23
CA LEU A 332 3.91 -0.12 5.12
C LEU A 332 3.60 1.36 5.40
N LEU A 333 3.15 2.10 4.38
CA LEU A 333 2.73 3.49 4.52
C LEU A 333 1.51 3.62 5.44
N VAL A 334 0.54 2.72 5.34
CA VAL A 334 -0.59 2.66 6.29
C VAL A 334 -0.08 2.48 7.72
N LEU A 335 0.84 1.53 7.95
CA LEU A 335 1.44 1.30 9.27
C LEU A 335 2.13 2.56 9.83
N SER A 336 2.71 3.39 8.96
CA SER A 336 3.34 4.66 9.33
C SER A 336 2.38 5.86 9.48
N GLY A 337 1.07 5.66 9.27
CA GLY A 337 0.06 6.71 9.31
C GLY A 337 -0.05 7.54 8.01
N LYS A 338 0.56 7.10 6.91
CA LYS A 338 0.59 7.80 5.61
C LYS A 338 -0.49 7.28 4.64
N VAL A 339 -1.71 7.13 5.13
CA VAL A 339 -2.83 6.47 4.41
C VAL A 339 -3.13 7.12 3.04
N GLN A 340 -3.08 8.45 2.93
CA GLN A 340 -3.33 9.10 1.63
C GLN A 340 -2.30 8.71 0.57
N ASN A 341 -1.01 8.71 0.95
CA ASN A 341 0.05 8.29 0.04
C ASN A 341 -0.02 6.79 -0.26
N ALA A 342 -0.41 5.98 0.73
CA ALA A 342 -0.65 4.55 0.54
C ALA A 342 -1.71 4.31 -0.55
N MET A 343 -2.87 4.98 -0.44
CA MET A 343 -3.93 4.89 -1.45
C MET A 343 -3.41 5.29 -2.85
N THR A 344 -2.71 6.42 -2.96
CA THR A 344 -2.14 6.86 -4.25
C THR A 344 -1.19 5.82 -4.85
N LEU A 345 -0.26 5.28 -4.06
CA LEU A 345 0.73 4.31 -4.53
C LEU A 345 0.17 2.89 -4.70
N TYR A 346 -1.03 2.62 -4.20
CA TYR A 346 -1.73 1.34 -4.38
C TYR A 346 -2.42 1.23 -5.75
N MET A 347 -2.85 2.36 -6.32
CA MET A 347 -3.61 2.43 -7.58
C MET A 347 -2.98 1.70 -8.76
N PRO A 348 -1.65 1.76 -9.00
CA PRO A 348 -1.04 1.06 -10.13
C PRO A 348 -1.24 -0.45 -10.05
N PHE A 349 -1.08 -1.02 -8.85
CA PHE A 349 -1.24 -2.45 -8.63
C PHE A 349 -2.68 -2.90 -8.81
N LEU A 350 -3.65 -2.09 -8.38
CA LEU A 350 -5.07 -2.34 -8.67
C LEU A 350 -5.35 -2.36 -10.18
N LYS A 351 -4.76 -1.41 -10.93
CA LYS A 351 -4.91 -1.36 -12.39
C LYS A 351 -4.20 -2.49 -13.12
N LEU A 352 -3.03 -2.91 -12.64
CA LEU A 352 -2.33 -4.08 -13.16
C LEU A 352 -3.16 -5.35 -12.92
N TRP A 353 -3.72 -5.51 -11.73
CA TRP A 353 -4.63 -6.63 -11.43
C TRP A 353 -5.87 -6.62 -12.33
N ASP A 354 -6.56 -5.49 -12.44
CA ASP A 354 -7.77 -5.33 -13.27
C ASP A 354 -7.48 -5.62 -14.76
N LYS A 355 -6.33 -5.15 -15.28
CA LYS A 355 -5.93 -5.38 -16.68
C LYS A 355 -5.52 -6.82 -16.95
N TYR A 356 -4.75 -7.44 -16.06
CA TYR A 356 -4.07 -8.71 -16.35
C TYR A 356 -4.56 -9.91 -15.51
N GLY A 357 -5.45 -9.72 -14.54
CA GLY A 357 -5.88 -10.76 -13.60
C GLY A 357 -4.73 -11.26 -12.72
N GLY A 358 -3.80 -10.37 -12.37
CA GLY A 358 -2.56 -10.62 -11.65
C GLY A 358 -1.57 -9.46 -11.88
N ILE A 359 -0.45 -9.44 -11.17
CA ILE A 359 0.56 -8.37 -11.33
C ILE A 359 1.81 -8.98 -11.97
N PRO A 360 2.24 -8.54 -13.17
CA PRO A 360 3.50 -9.01 -13.75
C PRO A 360 4.66 -8.70 -12.80
N GLU A 361 5.64 -9.60 -12.72
CA GLU A 361 6.81 -9.42 -11.85
C GLU A 361 7.53 -8.09 -12.13
N ARG A 362 7.59 -7.64 -13.39
CA ARG A 362 7.98 -6.27 -13.76
C ARG A 362 7.14 -5.71 -14.88
N TRP A 363 6.67 -4.49 -14.65
CA TRP A 363 5.95 -3.67 -15.62
C TRP A 363 6.73 -2.38 -15.91
N ASP A 364 6.99 -2.13 -17.19
CA ASP A 364 7.77 -1.00 -17.67
C ASP A 364 6.85 0.18 -18.04
N TYR A 365 7.08 1.34 -17.43
CA TYR A 365 6.34 2.58 -17.70
C TYR A 365 7.01 3.45 -18.78
N ILE A 366 7.95 2.90 -19.58
CA ILE A 366 8.67 3.61 -20.68
C ILE A 366 7.75 4.17 -21.75
N ALA A 367 6.48 3.75 -21.80
CA ALA A 367 5.48 4.22 -22.76
C ALA A 367 5.06 5.71 -22.62
N LEU A 368 5.90 6.56 -22.03
CA LEU A 368 5.62 7.97 -21.72
C LEU A 368 6.52 8.93 -22.52
N ASP A 369 6.49 8.83 -23.86
CA ASP A 369 6.58 10.04 -24.68
C ASP A 369 5.21 10.30 -25.30
N ALA A 370 4.42 11.14 -24.62
CA ALA A 370 3.12 11.59 -25.11
C ALA A 370 3.19 12.28 -26.49
N LYS A 371 4.39 12.66 -26.97
CA LYS A 371 4.59 13.20 -28.33
C LYS A 371 4.88 12.14 -29.38
N SER A 372 5.29 10.94 -28.99
CA SER A 372 5.82 9.95 -29.94
C SER A 372 4.73 9.22 -30.74
N GLN A 373 3.48 9.16 -30.26
CA GLN A 373 2.41 8.33 -30.86
C GLN A 373 2.82 6.87 -31.15
N VAL A 374 3.87 6.36 -30.49
CA VAL A 374 4.34 4.98 -30.68
C VAL A 374 3.59 4.09 -29.71
N MET A 375 2.78 3.17 -30.25
CA MET A 375 2.20 2.08 -29.48
C MET A 375 3.32 1.14 -29.02
N PHE A 376 3.32 0.82 -27.73
CA PHE A 376 4.06 -0.32 -27.20
C PHE A 376 3.07 -1.46 -26.96
N SER A 377 3.33 -2.63 -27.54
CA SER A 377 2.63 -3.89 -27.30
C SER A 377 2.83 -4.37 -25.86
N ASP A 378 1.99 -5.30 -25.38
CA ASP A 378 2.19 -5.91 -24.05
C ASP A 378 3.56 -6.63 -23.94
N GLU A 379 4.15 -7.06 -25.07
CA GLU A 379 5.53 -7.58 -25.15
C GLU A 379 6.59 -6.51 -24.86
N GLU A 380 6.27 -5.23 -25.10
CA GLU A 380 7.18 -4.09 -24.94
C GLU A 380 7.05 -3.40 -23.57
N VAL A 381 5.98 -3.66 -22.81
CA VAL A 381 5.74 -3.05 -21.47
C VAL A 381 5.77 -4.04 -20.29
N ILE A 382 5.92 -5.35 -20.56
CA ILE A 382 6.09 -6.38 -19.52
C ILE A 382 7.48 -6.98 -19.68
N SER A 383 8.42 -6.55 -18.85
CA SER A 383 9.81 -7.01 -18.91
C SER A 383 10.07 -8.31 -18.15
N LEU A 384 9.24 -8.63 -17.15
CA LEU A 384 9.18 -9.96 -16.51
C LEU A 384 7.72 -10.39 -16.35
N GLU A 385 7.34 -11.43 -17.08
CA GLU A 385 5.96 -11.80 -17.36
C GLU A 385 5.30 -12.73 -16.35
N TRP A 386 6.07 -13.34 -15.44
CA TRP A 386 5.52 -14.31 -14.50
C TRP A 386 4.76 -13.61 -13.36
N TYR A 387 3.77 -14.31 -12.81
CA TYR A 387 3.06 -13.92 -11.59
C TYR A 387 2.93 -15.16 -10.69
N PRO A 388 3.80 -15.32 -9.68
CA PRO A 388 3.88 -16.51 -8.84
C PRO A 388 2.94 -16.43 -7.64
N LEU A 389 1.79 -15.74 -7.77
CA LEU A 389 0.80 -15.59 -6.70
C LEU A 389 1.29 -14.75 -5.51
N ARG A 390 2.09 -13.71 -5.83
CA ARG A 390 2.67 -12.71 -4.92
C ARG A 390 1.64 -12.14 -3.91
N PRO A 391 1.96 -12.06 -2.60
CA PRO A 391 1.02 -11.67 -1.55
C PRO A 391 0.93 -10.14 -1.30
N GLU A 392 1.86 -9.34 -1.80
CA GLU A 392 2.06 -7.96 -1.37
C GLU A 392 0.85 -7.06 -1.70
N PHE A 393 0.13 -7.36 -2.78
CA PHE A 393 -1.09 -6.64 -3.13
C PHE A 393 -2.23 -6.90 -2.13
N ILE A 394 -2.44 -8.16 -1.72
CA ILE A 394 -3.45 -8.48 -0.71
C ILE A 394 -3.02 -8.02 0.70
N GLU A 395 -1.72 -8.04 1.02
CA GLU A 395 -1.19 -7.43 2.25
C GLU A 395 -1.59 -5.95 2.33
N SER A 396 -1.27 -5.17 1.30
CA SER A 396 -1.62 -3.75 1.25
C SER A 396 -3.13 -3.51 1.27
N THR A 397 -3.91 -4.35 0.59
CA THR A 397 -5.39 -4.33 0.62
C THR A 397 -5.91 -4.53 2.04
N TYR A 398 -5.35 -5.50 2.76
CA TYR A 398 -5.65 -5.77 4.16
C TYR A 398 -5.37 -4.55 5.04
N TYR A 399 -4.15 -4.00 4.99
CA TYR A 399 -3.81 -2.82 5.80
C TYR A 399 -4.69 -1.61 5.47
N LEU A 400 -4.93 -1.33 4.19
CA LEU A 400 -5.80 -0.25 3.76
C LEU A 400 -7.22 -0.42 4.31
N TYR A 401 -7.82 -1.61 4.19
CA TYR A 401 -9.11 -1.89 4.81
C TYR A 401 -9.09 -1.68 6.33
N ARG A 402 -8.05 -2.16 7.02
CA ARG A 402 -7.94 -1.98 8.48
C ARG A 402 -7.88 -0.52 8.89
N ALA A 403 -7.28 0.36 8.07
CA ALA A 403 -7.18 1.78 8.38
C ALA A 403 -8.41 2.59 7.97
N THR A 404 -8.99 2.28 6.81
CA THR A 404 -10.05 3.10 6.21
C THR A 404 -11.45 2.54 6.40
N LYS A 405 -11.59 1.26 6.76
CA LYS A 405 -12.84 0.49 6.77
C LYS A 405 -13.66 0.63 5.49
N ASP A 406 -13.00 0.96 4.39
CA ASP A 406 -13.65 1.18 3.12
C ASP A 406 -14.03 -0.16 2.48
N PRO A 407 -15.32 -0.39 2.19
CA PRO A 407 -15.78 -1.63 1.54
C PRO A 407 -15.17 -1.88 0.16
N VAL A 408 -14.53 -0.90 -0.50
CA VAL A 408 -13.81 -1.13 -1.76
C VAL A 408 -12.70 -2.17 -1.57
N PHE A 409 -11.97 -2.13 -0.45
CA PHE A 409 -10.88 -3.07 -0.18
C PHE A 409 -11.41 -4.48 0.14
N LEU A 410 -12.58 -4.59 0.76
CA LEU A 410 -13.27 -5.87 0.92
C LEU A 410 -13.69 -6.46 -0.43
N ARG A 411 -14.13 -5.60 -1.36
CA ARG A 411 -14.50 -6.01 -2.71
C ARG A 411 -13.29 -6.44 -3.55
N ILE A 412 -12.18 -5.72 -3.43
CA ILE A 412 -10.92 -6.12 -4.05
C ILE A 412 -10.48 -7.48 -3.50
N GLY A 413 -10.53 -7.67 -2.18
CA GLY A 413 -10.26 -8.97 -1.57
C GLY A 413 -11.19 -10.08 -2.04
N GLU A 414 -12.49 -9.80 -2.20
CA GLU A 414 -13.47 -10.77 -2.70
C GLU A 414 -13.14 -11.20 -4.13
N GLN A 415 -12.79 -10.25 -5.01
CA GLN A 415 -12.34 -10.56 -6.36
C GLN A 415 -11.07 -11.40 -6.36
N ILE A 416 -10.05 -11.04 -5.55
CA ILE A 416 -8.83 -11.84 -5.42
C ILE A 416 -9.18 -13.27 -4.99
N LEU A 417 -10.06 -13.43 -4.00
CA LEU A 417 -10.50 -14.75 -3.54
C LEU A 417 -11.23 -15.56 -4.64
N GLU A 418 -12.03 -14.89 -5.46
CA GLU A 418 -12.70 -15.51 -6.62
C GLU A 418 -11.70 -15.92 -7.71
N ASP A 419 -10.69 -15.10 -7.99
CA ASP A 419 -9.61 -15.43 -8.93
C ASP A 419 -8.82 -16.65 -8.44
N TYR A 420 -8.54 -16.75 -7.14
CA TYR A 420 -7.92 -17.94 -6.55
C TYR A 420 -8.76 -19.20 -6.70
N GLU A 421 -10.08 -19.10 -6.58
CA GLU A 421 -10.97 -20.25 -6.74
C GLU A 421 -11.12 -20.69 -8.21
N THR A 422 -11.24 -19.72 -9.11
CA THR A 422 -11.70 -19.97 -10.49
C THR A 422 -10.57 -20.02 -11.51
N VAL A 423 -9.45 -19.33 -11.25
CA VAL A 423 -8.32 -19.19 -12.17
C VAL A 423 -7.09 -19.93 -11.65
N PHE A 424 -6.67 -19.65 -10.42
CA PHE A 424 -5.39 -20.15 -9.90
C PHE A 424 -5.48 -21.53 -9.26
N LYS A 425 -6.69 -22.03 -8.96
CA LYS A 425 -6.88 -23.36 -8.37
C LYS A 425 -6.45 -24.45 -9.35
N ALA A 426 -5.45 -25.22 -8.96
CA ALA A 426 -4.91 -26.35 -9.71
C ALA A 426 -5.30 -27.69 -9.04
N PRO A 427 -5.13 -28.85 -9.72
CA PRO A 427 -5.49 -30.15 -9.16
C PRO A 427 -4.84 -30.44 -7.80
N CYS A 428 -3.58 -30.05 -7.63
CA CYS A 428 -2.77 -30.37 -6.46
C CYS A 428 -2.15 -29.12 -5.81
N GLY A 429 -2.92 -28.03 -5.76
CA GLY A 429 -2.54 -26.78 -5.10
C GLY A 429 -3.03 -25.56 -5.87
N PHE A 430 -2.19 -24.53 -5.94
CA PHE A 430 -2.43 -23.31 -6.71
C PHE A 430 -1.28 -23.05 -7.67
N ALA A 431 -1.60 -22.66 -8.90
CA ALA A 431 -0.64 -22.34 -9.94
C ALA A 431 -0.79 -20.86 -10.30
N GLY A 432 0.32 -20.12 -10.28
CA GLY A 432 0.38 -18.76 -10.84
C GLY A 432 0.56 -18.77 -12.35
N TYR A 433 0.77 -17.60 -12.93
CA TYR A 433 1.17 -17.49 -14.33
C TYR A 433 2.68 -17.65 -14.45
N ARG A 434 3.10 -18.47 -15.40
CA ARG A 434 4.44 -18.43 -15.98
C ARG A 434 4.58 -17.25 -16.94
N ASP A 435 3.54 -16.97 -17.70
CA ASP A 435 3.43 -15.79 -18.57
C ASP A 435 2.00 -15.24 -18.48
N ILE A 436 1.86 -14.06 -17.89
CA ILE A 436 0.58 -13.39 -17.66
C ILE A 436 -0.09 -12.90 -18.96
N ARG A 437 0.67 -12.75 -20.05
CA ARG A 437 0.15 -12.34 -21.36
C ARG A 437 -0.60 -13.49 -22.03
N THR A 438 0.03 -14.68 -22.00
CA THR A 438 -0.52 -15.90 -22.62
C THR A 438 -1.44 -16.69 -21.69
N LYS A 439 -1.44 -16.37 -20.39
CA LYS A 439 -2.08 -17.13 -19.32
C LYS A 439 -1.52 -18.55 -19.18
N GLU A 440 -0.27 -18.79 -19.61
CA GLU A 440 0.43 -20.05 -19.33
C GLU A 440 0.65 -20.17 -17.82
N MET A 441 0.26 -21.30 -17.25
CA MET A 441 0.35 -21.55 -15.82
C MET A 441 1.72 -22.14 -15.46
N GLN A 442 2.28 -21.74 -14.32
CA GLN A 442 3.49 -22.35 -13.78
C GLN A 442 3.19 -23.59 -12.94
N ASP A 443 4.09 -24.58 -12.99
CA ASP A 443 3.97 -25.82 -12.20
C ASP A 443 4.84 -25.76 -10.93
N ARG A 444 4.56 -24.73 -10.11
CA ARG A 444 5.18 -24.50 -8.80
C ARG A 444 4.18 -23.74 -7.90
N MET A 445 4.06 -24.14 -6.63
CA MET A 445 3.27 -23.43 -5.62
C MET A 445 4.20 -23.00 -4.49
N GLU A 446 4.36 -21.69 -4.34
CA GLU A 446 5.35 -21.14 -3.42
C GLU A 446 4.79 -21.16 -2.00
N SER A 447 5.65 -21.27 -0.99
CA SER A 447 5.17 -21.40 0.40
C SER A 447 4.32 -20.20 0.86
N PHE A 448 4.67 -18.98 0.43
CA PHE A 448 3.97 -17.73 0.72
C PHE A 448 2.51 -17.70 0.25
N VAL A 449 2.10 -18.57 -0.68
CA VAL A 449 0.68 -18.70 -1.05
C VAL A 449 -0.14 -19.10 0.17
N LEU A 450 0.38 -20.02 1.00
CA LEU A 450 -0.28 -20.52 2.20
C LEU A 450 0.07 -19.73 3.46
N SER A 451 1.32 -19.28 3.62
CA SER A 451 1.75 -18.52 4.79
C SER A 451 1.29 -17.06 4.75
N GLU A 452 1.11 -16.46 3.56
CA GLU A 452 0.79 -15.03 3.42
C GLU A 452 -0.55 -14.77 2.74
N THR A 453 -0.73 -15.16 1.48
CA THR A 453 -1.91 -14.75 0.70
C THR A 453 -3.21 -15.19 1.37
N PHE A 454 -3.35 -16.48 1.69
CA PHE A 454 -4.56 -16.96 2.37
C PHE A 454 -4.69 -16.44 3.80
N MET A 455 -3.58 -16.12 4.47
CA MET A 455 -3.60 -15.47 5.77
C MET A 455 -4.21 -14.06 5.67
N TYR A 456 -3.70 -13.21 4.77
CA TYR A 456 -4.21 -11.85 4.61
C TYR A 456 -5.66 -11.82 4.09
N LEU A 457 -6.03 -12.71 3.16
CA LEU A 457 -7.44 -12.89 2.75
C LEU A 457 -8.32 -13.26 3.94
N TYR A 458 -7.88 -14.17 4.81
CA TYR A 458 -8.69 -14.59 5.96
C TYR A 458 -8.85 -13.43 6.95
N LEU A 459 -7.76 -12.73 7.26
CA LEU A 459 -7.74 -11.58 8.17
C LEU A 459 -8.56 -10.40 7.64
N LEU A 460 -8.59 -10.18 6.33
CA LEU A 460 -9.41 -9.15 5.70
C LEU A 460 -10.91 -9.37 5.98
N PHE A 461 -11.37 -10.63 5.94
CA PHE A 461 -12.77 -10.99 6.16
C PHE A 461 -13.12 -11.35 7.61
N ASP A 462 -12.14 -11.49 8.50
CA ASP A 462 -12.34 -11.84 9.91
C ASP A 462 -12.16 -10.64 10.83
N GLU A 463 -13.12 -9.72 10.86
CA GLU A 463 -12.97 -8.48 11.61
C GLU A 463 -12.72 -8.67 13.12
N ASP A 464 -13.25 -9.76 13.68
CA ASP A 464 -13.15 -10.12 15.09
C ASP A 464 -11.86 -10.88 15.43
N ASN A 465 -10.99 -11.15 14.44
CA ASN A 465 -9.71 -11.81 14.67
C ASN A 465 -8.86 -11.01 15.68
N GLU A 466 -8.10 -11.70 16.52
CA GLU A 466 -7.26 -11.02 17.52
C GLU A 466 -6.17 -10.15 16.90
N LEU A 467 -5.59 -10.57 15.78
CA LEU A 467 -4.54 -9.82 15.08
C LEU A 467 -5.05 -8.50 14.53
N ASN A 468 -6.36 -8.42 14.30
CA ASN A 468 -7.05 -7.23 13.85
C ASN A 468 -7.28 -6.19 14.96
N ASN A 469 -7.15 -6.60 16.23
CA ASN A 469 -7.57 -5.82 17.39
C ASN A 469 -6.42 -5.50 18.38
N ASP A 470 -5.21 -6.05 18.19
CA ASP A 470 -4.05 -5.79 19.03
C ASP A 470 -2.99 -4.94 18.29
N GLU A 471 -2.78 -3.70 18.73
CA GLU A 471 -1.86 -2.77 18.09
C GLU A 471 -0.38 -3.11 18.28
N ARG A 472 -0.08 -4.07 19.16
CA ARG A 472 1.29 -4.50 19.47
C ARG A 472 1.81 -5.58 18.52
N ILE A 473 0.93 -6.12 17.68
CA ILE A 473 1.25 -7.20 16.76
C ILE A 473 1.80 -6.59 15.47
N ILE A 474 2.95 -7.09 15.04
CA ILE A 474 3.62 -6.70 13.81
C ILE A 474 3.88 -7.97 13.01
N PHE A 475 3.43 -8.00 11.76
CA PHE A 475 3.73 -9.08 10.83
C PHE A 475 5.15 -8.94 10.30
N SER A 476 5.92 -10.03 10.17
CA SER A 476 7.18 -10.04 9.40
C SER A 476 6.93 -9.71 7.91
N THR A 477 7.98 -9.69 7.10
CA THR A 477 7.87 -9.57 5.63
C THR A 477 7.34 -10.85 4.97
N GLU A 478 7.27 -11.96 5.71
CA GLU A 478 6.68 -13.24 5.29
C GLU A 478 5.37 -13.51 6.06
N GLY A 479 4.67 -12.45 6.45
CA GLY A 479 3.35 -12.55 7.09
C GLY A 479 3.32 -13.22 8.48
N HIS A 480 4.44 -13.49 9.15
CA HIS A 480 4.40 -14.11 10.47
C HIS A 480 4.13 -13.08 11.58
N PRO A 481 3.06 -13.22 12.39
CA PRO A 481 2.76 -12.25 13.43
C PRO A 481 3.73 -12.38 14.60
N PHE A 482 4.33 -11.27 15.00
CA PHE A 482 5.20 -11.12 16.16
C PHE A 482 4.60 -10.14 17.18
N TRP A 483 4.80 -10.47 18.46
CA TRP A 483 4.50 -9.59 19.58
C TRP A 483 5.44 -9.91 20.74
N LEU A 484 5.61 -8.94 21.63
CA LEU A 484 6.38 -9.13 22.86
C LEU A 484 5.44 -9.32 24.06
N PRO A 485 5.51 -10.47 24.76
CA PRO A 485 4.77 -10.63 26.01
C PRO A 485 5.19 -9.58 27.04
N SER A 486 4.25 -9.17 27.89
CA SER A 486 4.47 -8.11 28.87
C SER A 486 5.68 -8.39 29.76
N GLY A 487 6.59 -7.42 29.86
CA GLY A 487 7.79 -7.48 30.71
C GLY A 487 8.99 -8.22 30.09
N VAL A 488 8.83 -8.91 28.96
CA VAL A 488 9.94 -9.62 28.30
C VAL A 488 11.00 -8.63 27.81
N LEU A 489 10.60 -7.58 27.08
CA LEU A 489 11.52 -6.58 26.56
C LEU A 489 12.29 -5.85 27.67
N SER A 490 11.62 -5.46 28.75
CA SER A 490 12.27 -4.80 29.90
C SER A 490 13.24 -5.74 30.60
N SER A 491 12.90 -7.03 30.72
CA SER A 491 13.79 -8.03 31.31
C SER A 491 15.04 -8.24 30.46
N TYR A 492 14.87 -8.30 29.14
CA TYR A 492 15.97 -8.42 28.20
C TYR A 492 16.89 -7.18 28.21
N ARG A 493 16.32 -5.97 28.20
CA ARG A 493 17.10 -4.71 28.33
C ARG A 493 17.94 -4.70 29.61
N HIS A 494 17.36 -5.15 30.74
CA HIS A 494 18.10 -5.27 32.00
C HIS A 494 19.21 -6.32 31.93
N PHE A 495 18.95 -7.47 31.31
CA PHE A 495 19.95 -8.52 31.07
C PHE A 495 21.13 -8.00 30.25
N LYS A 496 20.87 -7.31 29.12
CA LYS A 496 21.88 -6.72 28.24
C LYS A 496 22.73 -5.67 28.97
N GLN A 497 22.10 -4.80 29.75
CA GLN A 497 22.81 -3.80 30.56
C GLN A 497 23.74 -4.46 31.59
N LYS A 498 23.29 -5.55 32.23
CA LYS A 498 24.11 -6.29 33.18
C LYS A 498 25.32 -6.93 32.51
N GLN A 499 25.14 -7.57 31.35
CA GLN A 499 26.25 -8.13 30.57
C GLN A 499 27.28 -7.06 30.19
N GLN A 500 26.82 -5.90 29.73
CA GLN A 500 27.72 -4.79 29.38
C GLN A 500 28.52 -4.32 30.59
N ASN A 501 27.86 -4.12 31.74
CA ASN A 501 28.55 -3.72 32.97
C ASN A 501 29.59 -4.78 33.42
N ASP A 502 29.26 -6.07 33.29
CA ASP A 502 30.19 -7.15 33.63
C ASP A 502 31.41 -7.18 32.67
N LEU A 503 31.21 -6.88 31.38
CA LEU A 503 32.28 -6.72 30.39
C LEU A 503 33.14 -5.49 30.69
N ASP A 504 32.55 -4.33 30.98
CA ASP A 504 33.28 -3.09 31.30
C ASP A 504 34.12 -3.25 32.56
N VAL A 505 33.59 -3.91 33.60
CA VAL A 505 34.34 -4.23 34.83
C VAL A 505 35.49 -5.21 34.55
N ASN A 506 35.33 -6.15 33.61
CA ASN A 506 36.40 -7.06 33.22
C ASN A 506 37.46 -6.37 32.35
N ILE A 507 37.08 -5.43 31.48
CA ILE A 507 37.99 -4.59 30.72
C ILE A 507 38.79 -3.69 31.66
N GLU A 508 38.15 -3.02 32.62
CA GLU A 508 38.81 -2.21 33.66
C GLU A 508 39.78 -3.05 34.52
N LYS A 509 39.41 -4.29 34.85
CA LYS A 509 40.33 -5.22 35.53
C LYS A 509 41.50 -5.65 34.64
N SER A 510 41.28 -5.81 33.33
CA SER A 510 42.34 -6.15 32.37
C SER A 510 43.27 -4.98 32.05
N SER A 511 42.75 -3.74 32.07
CA SER A 511 43.50 -2.51 31.79
C SER A 511 44.30 -2.00 32.99
N THR A 512 44.10 -2.56 34.19
CA THR A 512 45.01 -2.39 35.34
C THR A 512 46.31 -3.21 35.23
N SER A 513 46.55 -3.89 34.10
CA SER A 513 47.87 -4.45 33.77
C SER A 513 48.39 -3.89 32.45
N ASN A 514 49.43 -3.07 32.56
CA ASN A 514 50.29 -2.45 31.53
C ASN A 514 49.86 -1.06 31.03
N ASP A 515 50.49 -0.05 31.65
CA ASP A 515 50.73 1.28 31.09
C ASP A 515 51.43 1.18 29.71
N SER A 516 50.78 1.75 28.69
CA SER A 516 51.48 2.50 27.64
C SER A 516 50.49 3.37 26.85
N GLU A 517 50.72 4.68 26.88
CA GLU A 517 50.04 5.75 26.14
C GLU A 517 49.94 5.48 24.63
N LEU A 518 48.79 5.84 24.02
CA LEU A 518 48.58 6.22 22.60
C LEU A 518 47.18 6.93 22.53
N SER A 519 46.81 7.83 21.61
CA SER A 519 47.50 8.65 20.60
C SER A 519 46.45 9.52 19.86
N TRP A 520 46.80 10.79 19.59
CA TRP A 520 46.37 11.72 18.51
C TRP A 520 44.92 11.90 18.00
N ASP A 521 44.00 10.94 18.09
CA ASP A 521 42.71 11.03 17.37
C ASP A 521 41.64 11.88 18.10
N GLU A 522 41.79 12.10 19.41
CA GLU A 522 40.86 12.92 20.20
C GLU A 522 41.09 14.43 20.07
N LYS A 523 42.22 14.86 19.47
CA LYS A 523 42.53 16.27 19.23
C LYS A 523 41.92 16.83 17.94
N VAL A 524 41.49 15.97 17.02
CA VAL A 524 40.95 16.36 15.71
C VAL A 524 39.45 16.73 15.79
N VAL A 525 38.73 16.14 16.75
CA VAL A 525 37.28 16.36 16.92
C VAL A 525 36.95 17.74 17.52
N SER A 526 37.92 18.42 18.13
CA SER A 526 37.76 19.81 18.61
C SER A 526 38.07 20.87 17.54
N PHE A 527 38.72 20.50 16.43
CA PHE A 527 39.12 21.43 15.36
C PHE A 527 38.06 21.57 14.27
N LEU A 528 37.22 20.53 14.06
CA LEU A 528 36.21 20.51 13.01
C LEU A 528 34.86 21.17 13.38
N LYS A 529 34.75 21.73 14.60
CA LYS A 529 33.56 22.49 15.05
C LYS A 529 33.66 24.00 14.82
N GLY A 530 34.64 24.47 14.05
CA GLY A 530 34.89 25.90 13.80
C GLY A 530 34.87 26.35 12.34
N LEU A 531 34.30 25.57 11.41
CA LEU A 531 34.38 25.82 9.96
C LEU A 531 33.04 26.04 9.25
N PHE A 532 31.95 26.28 9.99
CA PHE A 532 30.69 26.69 9.40
C PHE A 532 30.18 27.96 10.07
N ASP A 533 30.62 29.09 9.55
CA ASP A 533 29.87 30.34 9.58
C ASP A 533 30.03 31.01 8.20
N ASP A 534 28.90 31.56 7.74
CA ASP A 534 28.73 32.54 6.65
C ASP A 534 28.64 32.04 5.18
N TYR A 535 27.43 32.01 4.60
CA TYR A 535 26.95 33.04 3.64
C TYR A 535 25.57 32.72 3.01
N ASP A 536 24.86 33.80 2.68
CA ASP A 536 23.44 33.92 2.30
C ASP A 536 23.21 34.17 0.79
N SER A 537 22.02 33.80 0.31
CA SER A 537 21.19 34.34 -0.81
C SER A 537 21.59 34.33 -2.31
N HIS A 538 20.54 34.09 -3.13
CA HIS A 538 20.22 34.47 -4.55
C HIS A 538 19.96 33.23 -5.45
N SER A 539 18.99 33.11 -6.37
CA SER A 539 17.85 33.89 -6.93
C SER A 539 17.24 33.00 -8.05
N LEU A 540 15.91 32.95 -8.23
CA LEU A 540 15.21 32.12 -9.25
C LEU A 540 15.21 32.76 -10.67
N PRO A 541 15.20 31.99 -11.77
CA PRO A 541 14.87 32.49 -13.11
C PRO A 541 13.39 32.28 -13.48
N PRO A 542 12.85 33.05 -14.45
CA PRO A 542 11.41 33.25 -14.67
C PRO A 542 10.74 32.25 -15.62
N ILE A 543 9.40 32.23 -15.51
CA ILE A 543 8.42 31.48 -16.33
C ILE A 543 8.19 32.24 -17.65
N ASP A 544 8.10 31.50 -18.76
CA ASP A 544 7.71 32.02 -20.09
C ASP A 544 6.28 31.56 -20.42
N GLU A 545 5.40 32.54 -20.61
CA GLU A 545 4.05 32.42 -21.14
C GLU A 545 4.08 32.79 -22.63
N ASN A 546 3.82 31.82 -23.51
CA ASN A 546 3.16 32.03 -24.81
C ASN A 546 3.03 30.67 -25.52
N VAL A 547 1.80 30.23 -25.78
CA VAL A 547 1.27 29.90 -27.12
C VAL A 547 -0.18 29.43 -26.94
N LEU A 548 -1.11 30.32 -27.32
CA LEU A 548 -2.48 29.98 -27.69
C LEU A 548 -2.48 29.48 -29.14
N GLY A 549 -3.24 28.42 -29.41
CA GLY A 549 -3.54 27.94 -30.76
C GLY A 549 -4.85 27.17 -30.75
N THR A 550 -5.91 27.84 -31.18
CA THR A 550 -7.23 27.28 -31.48
C THR A 550 -7.22 26.57 -32.82
N ASP A 551 -7.70 25.33 -32.89
CA ASP A 551 -8.34 24.82 -34.10
C ASP A 551 -9.55 23.97 -33.71
N ALA A 552 -10.68 24.32 -34.33
CA ALA A 552 -11.97 23.69 -34.15
C ALA A 552 -11.99 22.30 -34.80
N PHE A 553 -12.40 21.28 -34.05
CA PHE A 553 -12.73 19.96 -34.60
C PHE A 553 -14.24 19.71 -34.51
N SER A 554 -14.77 19.26 -35.64
CA SER A 554 -16.18 19.04 -35.96
C SER A 554 -16.86 18.01 -35.06
N SER A 555 -18.15 18.23 -34.83
CA SER A 555 -19.03 17.55 -33.88
C SER A 555 -19.53 16.16 -34.30
N GLU A 556 -18.79 15.40 -35.08
CA GLU A 556 -19.15 14.04 -35.46
C GLU A 556 -17.89 13.18 -35.34
N GLU A 557 -18.00 12.01 -34.69
CA GLU A 557 -16.91 11.04 -34.40
C GLU A 557 -16.24 11.09 -33.01
N CYS A 558 -17.01 11.09 -31.92
CA CYS A 558 -16.51 10.52 -30.66
C CYS A 558 -17.67 9.90 -29.86
N SER A 559 -17.87 8.59 -29.99
CA SER A 559 -18.50 7.82 -28.91
C SER A 559 -17.37 7.33 -28.01
N PRO A 560 -17.45 7.53 -26.68
CA PRO A 560 -16.42 7.02 -25.78
C PRO A 560 -16.36 5.49 -25.87
N VAL A 561 -15.17 4.95 -26.14
CA VAL A 561 -14.84 3.58 -25.76
C VAL A 561 -14.65 3.60 -24.25
N ILE A 562 -15.77 3.54 -23.55
CA ILE A 562 -15.79 3.06 -22.18
C ILE A 562 -15.26 1.63 -22.27
N SER A 563 -14.22 1.31 -21.50
CA SER A 563 -13.97 -0.08 -21.13
C SER A 563 -15.24 -0.55 -20.40
N THR A 564 -16.18 -1.14 -21.13
CA THR A 564 -17.53 -1.43 -20.63
C THR A 564 -17.58 -2.52 -19.56
N ASP A 565 -16.46 -3.13 -19.15
CA ASP A 565 -16.53 -4.39 -18.39
C ASP A 565 -15.51 -4.54 -17.23
N GLY A 566 -14.94 -3.45 -16.70
CA GLY A 566 -14.02 -3.50 -15.56
C GLY A 566 -14.73 -3.37 -14.20
N PHE A 567 -14.71 -4.43 -13.38
CA PHE A 567 -15.40 -4.53 -12.07
C PHE A 567 -15.08 -3.38 -11.08
N PHE A 568 -13.86 -2.82 -11.12
CA PHE A 568 -13.40 -1.80 -10.16
C PHE A 568 -13.70 -0.34 -10.58
N SER A 569 -14.04 -0.10 -11.85
CA SER A 569 -14.31 1.25 -12.38
C SER A 569 -15.47 1.97 -11.68
N GLN A 570 -16.51 1.23 -11.31
CA GLN A 570 -17.72 1.77 -10.67
C GLN A 570 -17.53 2.12 -9.18
N PHE A 571 -16.47 1.65 -8.52
CA PHE A 571 -16.25 1.89 -7.08
C PHE A 571 -15.39 3.12 -6.77
N LEU A 572 -14.55 3.53 -7.72
CA LEU A 572 -13.69 4.72 -7.57
C LEU A 572 -14.46 6.04 -7.72
N GLU A 573 -15.74 5.98 -8.12
CA GLU A 573 -16.58 7.13 -8.44
C GLU A 573 -17.48 7.58 -7.27
N ASP A 574 -17.51 6.87 -6.13
CA ASP A 574 -18.34 7.24 -4.96
C ASP A 574 -17.57 8.15 -3.98
N PRO A 575 -17.89 9.46 -3.87
CA PRO A 575 -17.20 10.38 -2.96
C PRO A 575 -17.49 10.15 -1.47
N ASN A 576 -18.43 9.27 -1.11
CA ASN A 576 -18.80 8.94 0.28
C ASN A 576 -18.17 7.62 0.80
N SER A 577 -17.34 6.96 0.00
CA SER A 577 -16.88 5.57 0.23
C SER A 577 -15.86 5.37 1.36
N PHE A 578 -15.33 6.43 1.98
CA PHE A 578 -14.18 6.31 2.88
C PHE A 578 -14.51 6.71 4.32
N VAL A 579 -14.70 5.72 5.22
CA VAL A 579 -15.04 5.93 6.64
C VAL A 579 -13.90 5.48 7.55
N ILE A 580 -12.99 6.39 7.84
CA ILE A 580 -11.77 6.15 8.63
C ILE A 580 -12.05 5.48 10.00
N ASP A 581 -11.28 4.44 10.33
CA ASP A 581 -11.32 3.79 11.64
C ASP A 581 -10.87 4.74 12.77
N SER A 582 -11.58 4.68 13.89
CA SER A 582 -11.27 5.40 15.13
C SER A 582 -9.83 5.24 15.63
N LYS A 583 -9.16 4.11 15.36
CA LYS A 583 -7.77 3.81 15.74
C LYS A 583 -6.76 4.77 15.09
N PHE A 584 -7.01 5.17 13.85
CA PHE A 584 -6.12 6.08 13.11
C PHE A 584 -6.60 7.54 13.19
N LYS A 585 -7.80 7.78 13.72
CA LYS A 585 -8.49 9.09 13.79
C LYS A 585 -7.66 10.21 14.44
N SER A 586 -6.79 9.89 15.39
CA SER A 586 -5.93 10.87 16.06
C SER A 586 -4.81 11.44 15.18
N GLN A 587 -4.55 10.83 14.02
CA GLN A 587 -3.44 11.16 13.13
C GLN A 587 -3.86 11.95 11.87
N PHE A 588 -5.15 12.30 11.70
CA PHE A 588 -5.66 12.90 10.45
C PHE A 588 -6.13 14.35 10.56
N GLY A 589 -5.91 15.11 9.48
CA GLY A 589 -6.67 16.32 9.12
C GLY A 589 -7.92 15.99 8.28
N SER A 590 -8.53 16.99 7.63
CA SER A 590 -9.72 16.79 6.77
C SER A 590 -9.42 15.89 5.56
N TYR A 591 -10.16 14.79 5.45
CA TYR A 591 -10.03 13.75 4.41
C TYR A 591 -10.68 14.16 3.07
N ARG A 592 -10.18 13.64 1.93
CA ARG A 592 -10.78 13.73 0.58
C ARG A 592 -10.71 12.35 -0.10
N SER A 593 -11.69 12.05 -0.95
CA SER A 593 -11.81 10.81 -1.73
C SER A 593 -10.57 10.48 -2.57
N MET A 594 -10.40 9.20 -2.92
CA MET A 594 -9.34 8.69 -3.79
C MET A 594 -9.54 9.20 -5.23
N VAL A 595 -9.05 10.40 -5.52
CA VAL A 595 -9.00 10.94 -6.89
C VAL A 595 -7.53 11.15 -7.25
N VAL A 596 -7.04 10.41 -8.24
CA VAL A 596 -5.79 10.75 -8.93
C VAL A 596 -6.16 11.77 -10.00
N ASP A 597 -6.03 13.05 -9.69
CA ASP A 597 -6.33 14.17 -10.60
C ASP A 597 -5.16 14.39 -11.58
N GLU A 598 -4.79 13.34 -12.30
CA GLU A 598 -3.67 13.38 -13.24
C GLU A 598 -4.02 12.70 -14.57
N ALA A 599 -4.08 13.50 -15.63
CA ALA A 599 -4.39 13.05 -16.99
C ALA A 599 -3.43 11.95 -17.50
N GLU A 600 -2.17 11.96 -17.03
CA GLU A 600 -1.16 10.95 -17.39
C GLU A 600 -1.44 9.57 -16.79
N PHE A 601 -2.12 9.47 -15.65
CA PHE A 601 -2.46 8.17 -15.05
C PHE A 601 -3.44 7.38 -15.93
N TYR A 602 -4.51 8.03 -16.36
CA TYR A 602 -5.56 7.38 -17.14
C TYR A 602 -5.12 7.08 -18.58
N SER A 603 -4.21 7.88 -19.15
CA SER A 603 -3.70 7.65 -20.51
C SER A 603 -2.87 6.37 -20.62
N VAL A 604 -2.16 5.97 -19.55
CA VAL A 604 -1.36 4.73 -19.50
C VAL A 604 -2.23 3.47 -19.62
N PHE A 605 -3.46 3.51 -19.11
CA PHE A 605 -4.37 2.36 -19.07
C PHE A 605 -5.50 2.44 -20.11
N ALA A 606 -5.54 3.49 -20.93
CA ALA A 606 -6.57 3.67 -21.95
C ALA A 606 -6.36 2.75 -23.18
N PRO A 607 -7.42 2.22 -23.79
CA PRO A 607 -7.30 1.40 -25.00
C PRO A 607 -6.79 2.20 -26.21
N PRO A 608 -6.09 1.57 -27.18
CA PRO A 608 -5.36 2.24 -28.26
C PRO A 608 -6.18 3.12 -29.23
N ASN A 609 -7.51 3.05 -29.16
CA ASN A 609 -8.43 3.74 -30.06
C ASN A 609 -9.34 4.77 -29.35
N ALA A 610 -9.05 5.15 -28.11
CA ALA A 610 -9.76 6.23 -27.44
C ALA A 610 -9.31 7.61 -27.98
N MET A 611 -9.74 7.96 -29.20
CA MET A 611 -9.40 9.24 -29.87
C MET A 611 -10.12 10.47 -29.28
N CYS A 612 -10.39 10.54 -27.97
CA CYS A 612 -11.04 11.73 -27.41
C CYS A 612 -10.60 11.96 -25.96
N ASN A 613 -9.48 12.65 -25.76
CA ASN A 613 -9.20 13.31 -24.49
C ASN A 613 -10.11 14.54 -24.40
N ARG A 614 -11.17 14.45 -23.60
CA ARG A 614 -11.94 15.63 -23.17
C ARG A 614 -11.56 15.95 -21.73
N GLU A 615 -11.34 17.23 -21.46
CA GLU A 615 -11.00 17.70 -20.12
C GLU A 615 -12.19 17.51 -19.17
N TYR A 616 -11.92 17.17 -17.91
CA TYR A 616 -12.93 17.16 -16.87
C TYR A 616 -13.18 18.58 -16.34
N THR A 617 -14.35 18.81 -15.75
CA THR A 617 -14.68 20.04 -15.00
C THR A 617 -13.89 20.08 -13.68
N THR A 618 -12.82 20.88 -13.64
CA THR A 618 -11.82 20.84 -12.54
C THR A 618 -12.04 21.86 -11.42
N ALA A 619 -13.01 22.77 -11.54
CA ALA A 619 -13.17 23.87 -10.59
C ALA A 619 -14.33 23.63 -9.61
N TYR A 620 -13.99 23.48 -8.34
CA TYR A 620 -14.95 23.42 -7.23
C TYR A 620 -14.86 24.64 -6.32
N MET A 621 -16.01 25.09 -5.83
CA MET A 621 -16.07 26.14 -4.83
C MET A 621 -17.07 25.81 -3.73
N ASN A 622 -16.67 26.07 -2.48
CA ASN A 622 -17.56 25.98 -1.33
C ASN A 622 -18.11 27.37 -1.02
N PHE A 623 -19.43 27.52 -1.07
CA PHE A 623 -20.10 28.71 -0.57
C PHE A 623 -20.63 28.46 0.83
N ASN A 624 -20.04 29.14 1.82
CA ASN A 624 -20.56 29.19 3.18
C ASN A 624 -21.36 30.46 3.36
N PHE A 625 -22.60 30.32 3.77
CA PHE A 625 -23.44 31.45 4.08
C PHE A 625 -23.48 31.71 5.60
N GLY A 626 -22.94 32.83 6.09
CA GLY A 626 -22.99 33.25 7.51
C GLY A 626 -21.87 32.75 8.44
N GLU A 627 -21.87 33.18 9.72
CA GLU A 627 -20.94 32.70 10.76
C GLU A 627 -21.43 31.39 11.43
N ILE A 628 -20.49 30.46 11.67
CA ILE A 628 -20.72 29.09 12.17
C ILE A 628 -21.36 29.04 13.58
N SER A 629 -21.40 30.16 14.31
CA SER A 629 -21.83 30.26 15.71
C SER A 629 -23.35 30.21 15.93
N ASP A 630 -24.19 30.41 14.90
CA ASP A 630 -25.66 30.49 15.02
C ASP A 630 -26.43 29.25 14.50
N ILE A 631 -25.76 28.10 14.39
CA ILE A 631 -26.39 26.82 13.99
C ILE A 631 -27.28 26.28 15.13
N LYS A 632 -28.46 26.84 15.32
CA LYS A 632 -29.46 26.26 16.25
C LYS A 632 -30.84 26.00 15.68
N ASN A 633 -31.23 26.48 14.51
CA ASN A 633 -32.60 26.27 13.99
C ASN A 633 -32.69 26.14 12.45
N CYS A 634 -31.91 25.25 11.82
CA CYS A 634 -32.14 24.91 10.42
C CYS A 634 -33.17 23.76 10.32
N HIS A 635 -34.43 24.08 10.04
CA HIS A 635 -35.48 23.09 9.81
C HIS A 635 -35.64 22.85 8.31
N LEU A 636 -34.97 21.82 7.79
CA LEU A 636 -35.25 21.26 6.46
C LEU A 636 -36.60 20.53 6.50
N ARG A 637 -37.55 20.91 5.65
CA ARG A 637 -38.77 20.13 5.41
C ARG A 637 -38.75 19.59 3.98
N TYR A 638 -38.94 18.29 3.89
CA TYR A 638 -39.01 17.55 2.64
C TYR A 638 -40.45 17.59 2.08
N SER A 639 -40.62 18.04 0.84
CA SER A 639 -41.82 17.79 0.03
C SER A 639 -41.42 17.69 -1.44
N ASP A 640 -41.49 16.50 -1.99
CA ASP A 640 -41.23 16.13 -3.39
C ASP A 640 -42.07 17.00 -4.37
N PRO A 641 -41.52 17.64 -5.43
CA PRO A 641 -40.15 17.54 -5.98
C PRO A 641 -39.24 18.75 -5.69
N ASP A 642 -39.68 19.74 -4.91
CA ASP A 642 -38.96 21.01 -4.74
C ASP A 642 -38.40 21.17 -3.31
N PHE A 643 -37.17 21.69 -3.18
CA PHE A 643 -36.63 22.12 -1.89
C PHE A 643 -36.58 23.65 -1.80
N THR A 644 -37.07 24.22 -0.69
CA THR A 644 -37.01 25.66 -0.45
C THR A 644 -36.16 25.93 0.79
N VAL A 645 -35.08 26.70 0.63
CA VAL A 645 -34.24 27.15 1.74
C VAL A 645 -34.79 28.47 2.25
N MET A 646 -35.32 28.49 3.49
CA MET A 646 -35.95 29.69 4.06
C MET A 646 -34.95 30.77 4.52
N SER A 647 -33.66 30.44 4.62
CA SER A 647 -32.59 31.37 5.01
C SER A 647 -31.26 30.85 4.48
N LEU A 648 -30.49 31.73 3.83
CA LEU A 648 -29.16 31.37 3.36
C LEU A 648 -28.18 31.13 4.53
N ASN A 649 -28.36 31.77 5.69
CA ASN A 649 -27.48 31.56 6.85
C ASN A 649 -27.37 30.08 7.27
N GLY A 650 -26.14 29.57 7.34
CA GLY A 650 -25.77 28.20 7.68
C GLY A 650 -25.72 27.22 6.51
N LEU A 651 -25.92 27.69 5.26
CA LEU A 651 -25.90 26.85 4.07
C LEU A 651 -24.45 26.68 3.54
N VAL A 652 -24.08 25.45 3.19
CA VAL A 652 -22.80 25.07 2.57
C VAL A 652 -23.13 24.42 1.22
N LEU A 653 -22.81 25.12 0.12
CA LEU A 653 -22.97 24.58 -1.23
C LEU A 653 -21.61 24.21 -1.80
N LYS A 654 -21.47 22.98 -2.29
CA LYS A 654 -20.31 22.60 -3.11
C LYS A 654 -20.73 22.68 -4.58
N LEU A 655 -20.16 23.64 -5.30
CA LEU A 655 -20.48 23.90 -6.69
C LEU A 655 -19.36 23.41 -7.62
N GLU A 656 -19.76 22.88 -8.76
CA GLU A 656 -18.88 22.48 -9.85
C GLU A 656 -19.16 23.38 -11.06
N LEU A 657 -18.12 23.98 -11.64
CA LEU A 657 -18.25 24.81 -12.84
C LEU A 657 -18.37 23.92 -14.10
N LEU A 658 -19.48 24.03 -14.82
CA LEU A 658 -19.72 23.27 -16.05
C LEU A 658 -19.24 24.06 -17.27
N LYS A 659 -18.40 23.44 -18.12
CA LYS A 659 -17.92 24.05 -19.36
C LYS A 659 -18.24 23.18 -20.56
N TYR A 660 -18.70 23.81 -21.64
CA TYR A 660 -19.00 23.15 -22.90
C TYR A 660 -17.80 22.31 -23.40
N GLY A 661 -18.05 21.06 -23.78
CA GLY A 661 -17.06 20.12 -24.28
C GLY A 661 -16.29 19.35 -23.21
N GLN A 662 -16.51 19.65 -21.92
CA GLN A 662 -15.91 18.93 -20.79
C GLN A 662 -16.82 17.82 -20.28
N ILE A 663 -16.23 16.85 -19.57
CA ILE A 663 -16.94 15.78 -18.87
C ILE A 663 -17.06 16.18 -17.41
N ASP A 664 -18.27 16.12 -16.87
CA ASP A 664 -18.48 16.50 -15.48
C ASP A 664 -18.12 15.39 -14.48
N THR A 665 -18.24 15.71 -13.20
CA THR A 665 -17.85 14.82 -12.09
C THR A 665 -18.75 13.61 -11.93
N ARG A 666 -19.83 13.53 -12.70
CA ARG A 666 -20.74 12.38 -12.83
C ARG A 666 -20.64 11.73 -14.20
N ASN A 667 -19.57 12.03 -14.94
CA ASN A 667 -19.25 11.47 -16.24
C ASN A 667 -20.25 11.84 -17.36
N GLU A 668 -21.05 12.91 -17.18
CA GLU A 668 -21.92 13.41 -18.25
C GLU A 668 -21.15 14.44 -19.10
N LEU A 669 -21.31 14.32 -20.43
CA LEU A 669 -20.74 15.29 -21.35
C LEU A 669 -21.56 16.59 -21.29
N ILE A 670 -20.88 17.71 -21.00
CA ILE A 670 -21.48 19.04 -21.06
C ILE A 670 -21.53 19.49 -22.53
N ASP A 671 -22.56 19.04 -23.25
CA ASP A 671 -22.82 19.42 -24.64
C ASP A 671 -23.82 20.59 -24.75
N SER A 672 -24.11 20.99 -25.99
CA SER A 672 -25.03 22.10 -26.25
C SER A 672 -26.45 21.73 -25.87
N THR A 673 -26.84 20.45 -25.87
CA THR A 673 -28.16 19.98 -25.44
C THR A 673 -28.30 20.08 -23.92
N PHE A 674 -27.29 19.62 -23.19
CA PHE A 674 -27.19 19.70 -21.74
C PHE A 674 -27.25 21.17 -21.29
N LEU A 675 -26.43 22.03 -21.90
CA LEU A 675 -26.46 23.46 -21.60
C LEU A 675 -27.76 24.13 -22.06
N ASN A 676 -28.36 23.77 -23.20
CA ASN A 676 -29.61 24.38 -23.67
C ASN A 676 -30.85 23.92 -22.90
N GLN A 677 -30.87 22.69 -22.37
CA GLN A 677 -31.92 22.21 -21.46
C GLN A 677 -31.84 22.94 -20.11
N HIS A 678 -30.65 23.39 -19.73
CA HIS A 678 -30.38 24.03 -18.45
C HIS A 678 -29.97 25.52 -18.56
N ALA A 679 -30.15 26.15 -19.71
CA ALA A 679 -29.98 27.59 -19.93
C ALA A 679 -31.37 28.23 -20.07
N ILE A 680 -31.59 29.38 -19.44
CA ILE A 680 -32.80 30.18 -19.69
C ILE A 680 -32.68 30.76 -21.11
N PRO A 681 -33.75 30.80 -21.92
CA PRO A 681 -33.72 31.46 -23.22
C PRO A 681 -33.32 32.94 -23.05
N HIS A 682 -32.19 33.31 -23.66
CA HIS A 682 -31.66 34.65 -23.89
C HIS A 682 -32.35 35.81 -23.15
N VAL A 683 -31.75 36.29 -22.06
CA VAL A 683 -31.92 37.69 -21.65
C VAL A 683 -30.99 38.53 -22.54
N GLN A 684 -31.55 39.36 -23.41
CA GLN A 684 -30.78 40.36 -24.14
C GLN A 684 -30.22 41.38 -23.14
N TYR A 685 -28.90 41.38 -22.95
CA TYR A 685 -28.20 42.52 -22.36
C TYR A 685 -28.04 43.60 -23.43
N ASP A 686 -28.83 44.67 -23.35
CA ASP A 686 -28.51 45.94 -24.00
C ASP A 686 -27.90 46.86 -22.93
N LEU A 687 -26.58 46.84 -22.82
CA LEU A 687 -25.83 47.76 -21.97
C LEU A 687 -24.65 48.32 -22.77
N GLY A 688 -24.89 49.47 -23.42
CA GLY A 688 -23.82 50.31 -23.93
C GLY A 688 -22.89 50.76 -22.79
N GLY A 689 -21.76 50.05 -22.62
CA GLY A 689 -20.70 50.45 -21.70
C GLY A 689 -19.82 49.29 -21.22
N ILE A 690 -18.70 49.09 -21.92
CA ILE A 690 -17.45 48.36 -21.57
C ILE A 690 -17.57 47.38 -20.36
N CYS A 691 -17.75 46.10 -20.66
CA CYS A 691 -17.45 45.00 -19.73
C CYS A 691 -15.96 44.61 -19.85
N THR A 692 -15.34 44.17 -18.74
CA THR A 692 -14.04 43.50 -18.82
C THR A 692 -14.24 42.00 -19.08
N PRO A 693 -13.30 41.28 -19.71
CA PRO A 693 -13.44 39.85 -20.02
C PRO A 693 -13.70 38.94 -18.81
N GLU A 694 -13.35 39.40 -17.60
CA GLU A 694 -13.59 38.68 -16.35
C GLU A 694 -15.05 38.79 -15.87
N ASP A 695 -15.80 39.83 -16.28
CA ASP A 695 -17.20 40.06 -15.90
C ASP A 695 -18.17 39.16 -16.70
N GLU A 696 -17.85 38.85 -17.97
CA GLU A 696 -18.65 37.93 -18.81
C GLU A 696 -18.49 36.46 -18.40
N LEU A 697 -17.35 36.10 -17.82
CA LEU A 697 -17.04 34.72 -17.42
C LEU A 697 -17.96 34.24 -16.29
N PHE A 698 -18.36 35.12 -15.37
CA PHE A 698 -19.30 34.78 -14.30
C PHE A 698 -20.77 34.98 -14.68
N ALA A 699 -21.08 35.92 -15.58
CA ALA A 699 -22.45 36.22 -15.99
C ALA A 699 -23.13 35.08 -16.77
N ASN A 700 -22.35 34.20 -17.40
CA ASN A 700 -22.82 33.07 -18.20
C ASN A 700 -22.35 31.70 -17.69
N SER A 701 -21.88 31.61 -16.45
CA SER A 701 -21.42 30.34 -15.88
C SER A 701 -22.57 29.51 -15.33
N VAL A 702 -22.64 28.24 -15.73
CA VAL A 702 -23.56 27.24 -15.18
C VAL A 702 -22.81 26.44 -14.13
N PHE A 703 -23.35 26.40 -12.91
CA PHE A 703 -22.78 25.65 -11.82
C PHE A 703 -23.70 24.50 -11.41
N ARG A 704 -23.15 23.30 -11.29
CA ARG A 704 -23.88 22.17 -10.71
C ARG A 704 -23.74 22.19 -9.20
N ILE A 705 -24.84 21.96 -8.49
CA ILE A 705 -24.82 21.76 -7.03
C ILE A 705 -24.50 20.30 -6.76
N SER A 706 -23.25 20.03 -6.38
CA SER A 706 -22.84 18.67 -6.03
C SER A 706 -23.34 18.24 -4.64
N THR A 707 -23.35 19.16 -3.66
CA THR A 707 -23.94 18.90 -2.33
C THR A 707 -24.51 20.17 -1.68
N VAL A 708 -25.52 20.00 -0.83
CA VAL A 708 -26.09 21.02 0.08
C VAL A 708 -25.91 20.53 1.51
N ASN A 709 -25.13 21.24 2.32
CA ASN A 709 -24.78 20.85 3.70
C ASN A 709 -24.23 19.40 3.81
N GLY A 710 -23.51 18.95 2.79
CA GLY A 710 -22.95 17.60 2.71
C GLY A 710 -23.93 16.51 2.22
N ILE A 711 -25.16 16.88 1.83
CA ILE A 711 -26.15 15.96 1.24
C ILE A 711 -26.11 16.11 -0.29
N ASP A 712 -25.97 15.01 -1.01
CA ASP A 712 -26.00 14.99 -2.48
C ASP A 712 -27.41 15.32 -3.00
N VAL A 713 -27.48 16.18 -4.02
CA VAL A 713 -28.73 16.73 -4.59
C VAL A 713 -29.13 16.07 -5.92
N GLY A 714 -28.41 15.03 -6.36
CA GLY A 714 -28.74 14.29 -7.58
C GLY A 714 -28.42 15.04 -8.89
N PRO A 715 -28.56 14.37 -10.06
CA PRO A 715 -28.09 14.85 -11.38
C PRO A 715 -28.67 16.18 -11.84
N GLN A 716 -29.88 16.51 -11.41
CA GLN A 716 -30.64 17.66 -11.92
C GLN A 716 -30.37 18.97 -11.16
N GLY A 717 -29.67 18.93 -10.01
CA GLY A 717 -29.42 20.11 -9.18
C GLY A 717 -28.44 21.10 -9.80
N VAL A 718 -28.94 22.21 -10.35
CA VAL A 718 -28.13 23.28 -10.96
C VAL A 718 -28.40 24.60 -10.25
N LEU A 719 -27.33 25.33 -9.89
CA LEU A 719 -27.43 26.68 -9.34
C LEU A 719 -27.25 27.69 -10.47
N ARG A 720 -28.23 28.59 -10.61
CA ARG A 720 -28.15 29.72 -11.53
C ARG A 720 -28.07 31.01 -10.73
N ILE A 721 -27.13 31.87 -11.12
CA ILE A 721 -26.97 33.19 -10.51
C ILE A 721 -27.55 34.20 -11.51
N LEU A 722 -28.71 34.76 -11.18
CA LEU A 722 -29.38 35.76 -12.01
C LEU A 722 -29.03 37.17 -11.54
N PHE A 723 -28.59 38.01 -12.49
CA PHE A 723 -28.30 39.42 -12.23
C PHE A 723 -29.47 40.28 -12.70
N THR A 724 -30.35 40.68 -11.77
CA THR A 724 -31.41 41.66 -12.06
C THR A 724 -30.97 43.05 -11.59
N GLU A 725 -31.00 44.03 -12.49
CA GLU A 725 -30.64 45.46 -12.39
C GLU A 725 -29.90 46.00 -11.13
N ARG A 726 -28.75 46.63 -11.43
CA ARG A 726 -27.72 47.27 -10.57
C ARG A 726 -28.13 47.83 -9.19
N ALA A 727 -27.25 47.58 -8.22
CA ALA A 727 -26.41 48.61 -7.60
C ALA A 727 -25.04 48.02 -7.18
N VAL A 728 -23.97 48.38 -7.88
CA VAL A 728 -22.58 48.01 -7.51
C VAL A 728 -21.96 49.16 -6.72
N GLU A 729 -21.72 48.96 -5.44
CA GLU A 729 -20.86 49.84 -4.63
C GLU A 729 -19.55 49.13 -4.27
N LYS A 730 -18.44 49.89 -4.27
CA LYS A 730 -17.13 49.39 -3.86
C LYS A 730 -17.10 49.21 -2.34
N THR A 731 -16.78 48.01 -1.88
CA THR A 731 -16.56 47.71 -0.45
C THR A 731 -15.09 47.42 -0.15
N SER A 732 -14.68 47.46 1.11
CA SER A 732 -13.28 47.29 1.51
C SER A 732 -12.91 45.83 1.77
N LYS A 733 -12.09 45.26 0.87
CA LYS A 733 -11.17 44.12 0.97
C LYS A 733 -11.63 42.89 1.77
N GLY A 734 -12.16 41.91 1.04
CA GLY A 734 -12.34 40.50 1.44
C GLY A 734 -12.69 39.64 0.21
N MET A 735 -12.37 38.34 0.20
CA MET A 735 -12.57 37.48 -1.00
C MET A 735 -14.04 37.18 -1.30
N VAL A 736 -14.90 36.88 -0.30
CA VAL A 736 -16.37 36.77 -0.44
C VAL A 736 -17.02 37.01 0.93
N LYS A 737 -18.08 37.83 1.03
CA LYS A 737 -18.85 38.10 2.27
C LYS A 737 -20.32 38.33 1.97
N ILE A 738 -21.23 37.66 2.67
CA ILE A 738 -22.67 37.93 2.56
C ILE A 738 -23.03 39.12 3.43
N ILE A 739 -23.76 40.07 2.86
CA ILE A 739 -24.21 41.26 3.58
C ILE A 739 -25.60 41.02 4.18
N ASN A 740 -26.49 40.38 3.44
CA ASN A 740 -27.83 39.96 3.89
C ASN A 740 -28.38 38.86 2.94
N ASP A 741 -29.61 38.42 3.18
CA ASP A 741 -30.27 37.31 2.46
C ASP A 741 -30.40 37.52 0.94
N THR A 742 -30.17 38.73 0.42
CA THR A 742 -30.27 39.06 -1.01
C THR A 742 -29.05 39.80 -1.55
N SER A 743 -27.95 39.89 -0.78
CA SER A 743 -26.78 40.70 -1.12
C SER A 743 -25.44 40.04 -0.77
N LEU A 744 -24.52 39.99 -1.73
CA LEU A 744 -23.21 39.34 -1.66
C LEU A 744 -22.09 40.31 -2.06
N ALA A 745 -20.98 40.33 -1.32
CA ALA A 745 -19.78 41.08 -1.68
C ALA A 745 -18.66 40.13 -2.13
N ILE A 746 -18.12 40.28 -3.34
CA ILE A 746 -16.98 39.49 -3.87
C ILE A 746 -15.87 40.45 -4.29
N LYS A 747 -14.66 40.28 -3.75
CA LYS A 747 -13.45 41.06 -4.13
C LYS A 747 -13.76 42.54 -4.45
N ASP A 748 -14.36 43.23 -3.47
CA ASP A 748 -14.73 44.65 -3.49
C ASP A 748 -15.99 45.03 -4.30
N VAL A 749 -16.72 44.07 -4.89
CA VAL A 749 -17.97 44.28 -5.63
C VAL A 749 -19.17 43.88 -4.77
N LEU A 750 -20.02 44.84 -4.41
CA LEU A 750 -21.32 44.56 -3.77
C LEU A 750 -22.38 44.23 -4.83
N ILE A 751 -22.95 43.04 -4.74
CA ILE A 751 -24.04 42.51 -5.58
C ILE A 751 -25.30 42.51 -4.73
N THR A 752 -26.36 43.16 -5.20
CA THR A 752 -27.66 43.27 -4.53
C THR A 752 -28.76 42.66 -5.41
N ASN A 753 -29.88 42.27 -4.82
CA ASN A 753 -31.03 41.65 -5.49
C ASN A 753 -30.70 40.30 -6.16
N LEU A 754 -29.93 39.45 -5.48
CA LEU A 754 -29.68 38.08 -5.91
C LEU A 754 -30.96 37.23 -5.83
N GLU A 755 -31.41 36.71 -6.96
CA GLU A 755 -32.44 35.68 -7.03
C GLU A 755 -31.74 34.34 -7.27
N ILE A 756 -31.78 33.45 -6.26
CA ILE A 756 -31.24 32.09 -6.38
C ILE A 756 -32.39 31.19 -6.80
N GLU A 757 -32.42 30.84 -8.08
CA GLU A 757 -33.37 29.87 -8.60
C GLU A 757 -32.69 28.50 -8.60
N THR A 758 -33.26 27.57 -7.83
CA THR A 758 -32.83 26.17 -7.81
C THR A 758 -33.88 25.38 -8.57
N VAL A 759 -33.49 24.82 -9.70
CA VAL A 759 -34.37 23.97 -10.52
C VAL A 759 -33.90 22.54 -10.32
N LEU A 760 -34.79 21.68 -9.83
CA LEU A 760 -34.59 20.24 -9.67
C LEU A 760 -35.19 19.46 -10.84
#